data_AF-A0A7C6TV13-F1
#
_entry.id   AF-A0A7C6TV13-F1
#
_cell.length_a   1.000
_cell.length_b   1.000
_cell.length_c   1.000
_cell.angle_alpha   90.00
_cell.angle_beta   90.00
_cell.angle_gamma   90.00
#
_symmetry.space_group_name_H-M   'P 1'
#
loop_
_entity.id
_entity.type
_entity.pdbx_description
1 polymer ?
#
loop_
_entity_poly.entity_id
_entity_poly.type
_entity_poly.pdbx_seq_one_letter_code
_entity_poly.pdbx_strand_id
1 'polypeptide(L)'
;MITRPIYRLLFTLMLLTGILLSAHPALAQMSSPAPVPLPPVPQDDPFFGVVQAIHDPQKAIPMGVSWERLVLWWSNIQPNDPDDWDPNGWFARSALEDQISWGINPVGVVLHTPKWAGDPEKYPPNSPPRNLDLPFDDPENYWGQFMTRLAAEYAGLVDTWIIWNEPEYSWAGTVDEFVRLQVVGYQAVKKGNPNATVVLTGTTWWFDIEQGRTPLFERILEGLVQAEGAEEHGAYFDAVAVHQYRNPLNSYTVPMLYRRLLQKHDLDKPLWLVEANTVPYDDPVFPLMRGGLRATMDEQASYIIQSIALARAAGIERYSIYKMRDEEPENDELYGLVRNDGSIRPAYAAYQVAASELSHVTDAQYFWSGSATPPTENEITALLASSKHYPQFVWPGALNGVRMRRGDDRVTVLWNATAEPLEVGVPSGAAKATLVDKFGQRQTLTRSADGAYYLTLAPATNNTDVRDPSLTLVGGDPVILIEPGMATSRDPYPRPVDAAWGVPGALVPMMPTPQEAWVAPTGYAVSGPWLEFYRAHGGEDYFGYPRSPVVVDPDDPEQVVQYFQRVVLEWHPDNPPAYRIQRRLLSMELMSPEPAPAVQPAEANSRDYWYFPKGERGLGHAVTNRAPDGTWIGFKDYFDRYGREDAFGYPMEPPTRRVGEDGVERWTQRFQAAFFEYHPEFDRDGLKPGTGIPWRNWRVQLRLLGDEYLRVQKLPFVSGDPAEHVGRPPGPTPE
;
A
#
# COMPACT_ATOMS: atom_id res chain seq x y z
N MET A 1 -12.92 -67.74 -0.02
CA MET A 1 -13.92 -68.36 -0.92
C MET A 1 -14.39 -67.24 -1.86
N ILE A 2 -13.81 -67.13 -3.08
CA ILE A 2 -14.39 -67.58 -4.37
C ILE A 2 -15.72 -66.80 -4.62
N THR A 3 -15.94 -65.90 -5.58
CA THR A 3 -15.41 -65.65 -6.96
C THR A 3 -16.04 -64.35 -7.52
N ARG A 4 -15.39 -63.68 -8.48
CA ARG A 4 -15.98 -62.72 -9.48
C ARG A 4 -16.58 -63.53 -10.67
N PRO A 5 -17.54 -63.05 -11.53
CA PRO A 5 -17.29 -61.98 -12.52
C PRO A 5 -18.51 -61.14 -13.05
N ILE A 6 -18.16 -60.27 -13.99
CA ILE A 6 -18.83 -59.17 -14.74
C ILE A 6 -19.87 -59.64 -15.80
N TYR A 7 -20.87 -58.81 -16.17
CA TYR A 7 -21.25 -58.38 -17.56
C TYR A 7 -22.57 -57.54 -17.65
N ARG A 8 -22.46 -56.33 -18.25
CA ARG A 8 -23.28 -55.63 -19.31
C ARG A 8 -24.82 -55.89 -19.41
N LEU A 9 -25.77 -55.03 -19.83
CA LEU A 9 -25.86 -53.75 -20.58
C LEU A 9 -27.36 -53.28 -20.62
N LEU A 10 -27.62 -51.95 -20.57
CA LEU A 10 -28.59 -51.10 -21.32
C LEU A 10 -30.16 -51.06 -21.14
N PHE A 11 -30.61 -49.80 -20.99
CA PHE A 11 -31.71 -49.05 -21.65
C PHE A 11 -33.18 -49.03 -21.12
N THR A 12 -33.56 -47.84 -20.58
CA THR A 12 -34.82 -47.04 -20.76
C THR A 12 -36.19 -47.60 -20.33
N LEU A 13 -37.20 -46.86 -19.84
CA LEU A 13 -37.61 -45.44 -19.97
C LEU A 13 -38.66 -45.11 -18.86
N MET A 14 -38.60 -43.90 -18.27
CA MET A 14 -39.68 -42.98 -17.81
C MET A 14 -40.96 -43.52 -17.10
N LEU A 15 -41.48 -42.92 -16.01
CA LEU A 15 -41.95 -41.52 -15.91
C LEU A 15 -42.48 -41.20 -14.47
N LEU A 16 -42.17 -39.98 -13.94
CA LEU A 16 -42.98 -39.08 -13.06
C LEU A 16 -43.40 -39.54 -11.64
N THR A 17 -43.28 -38.82 -10.51
CA THR A 17 -43.17 -37.40 -10.06
C THR A 17 -42.65 -37.45 -8.59
N GLY A 18 -41.94 -36.52 -7.96
CA GLY A 18 -41.45 -35.17 -8.24
C GLY A 18 -40.80 -34.62 -6.96
N ILE A 19 -39.71 -33.86 -7.08
CA ILE A 19 -39.16 -32.98 -6.03
C ILE A 19 -38.63 -31.74 -6.76
N LEU A 20 -39.21 -30.59 -6.44
CA LEU A 20 -38.72 -29.28 -6.85
C LEU A 20 -37.46 -28.96 -6.05
N LEU A 21 -36.30 -29.15 -6.68
CA LEU A 21 -35.01 -28.60 -6.25
C LEU A 21 -34.75 -27.34 -7.07
N SER A 22 -34.56 -26.23 -6.37
CA SER A 22 -34.02 -24.98 -6.88
C SER A 22 -32.65 -25.25 -7.49
N ALA A 23 -32.57 -25.33 -8.81
CA ALA A 23 -31.31 -25.48 -9.53
C ALA A 23 -30.50 -24.19 -9.36
N HIS A 24 -29.44 -24.26 -8.57
CA HIS A 24 -28.31 -23.34 -8.73
C HIS A 24 -27.67 -23.70 -10.07
N PRO A 25 -27.45 -22.74 -11.00
CA PRO A 25 -26.66 -23.04 -12.17
C PRO A 25 -25.25 -23.38 -11.68
N ALA A 26 -24.82 -24.62 -11.92
CA ALA A 26 -23.41 -24.93 -11.87
C ALA A 26 -22.71 -24.00 -12.88
N LEU A 27 -21.89 -23.07 -12.38
CA LEU A 27 -21.01 -22.26 -13.20
C LEU A 27 -20.09 -23.23 -13.95
N ALA A 28 -20.39 -23.46 -15.22
CA ALA A 28 -19.42 -24.01 -16.14
C ALA A 28 -18.23 -23.05 -16.15
N GLN A 29 -17.04 -23.53 -15.78
CA GLN A 29 -15.78 -22.85 -16.09
C GLN A 29 -15.75 -22.62 -17.60
N MET A 30 -16.12 -21.41 -18.02
CA MET A 30 -15.84 -20.98 -19.38
C MET A 30 -14.33 -20.93 -19.50
N SER A 31 -13.77 -21.71 -20.44
CA SER A 31 -12.39 -21.55 -20.84
C SER A 31 -12.20 -20.09 -21.26
N SER A 32 -11.31 -19.37 -20.56
CA SER A 32 -10.93 -18.03 -20.98
C SER A 32 -10.48 -18.11 -22.45
N PRO A 33 -10.99 -17.24 -23.34
CA PRO A 33 -10.56 -17.23 -24.73
C PRO A 33 -9.04 -17.12 -24.80
N ALA A 34 -8.44 -17.74 -25.81
CA ALA A 34 -6.99 -17.66 -26.00
C ALA A 34 -6.56 -16.18 -26.03
N PRO A 35 -5.53 -15.79 -25.25
CA PRO A 35 -5.07 -14.41 -25.20
C PRO A 35 -4.69 -13.92 -26.60
N VAL A 36 -5.16 -12.73 -26.96
CA VAL A 36 -4.92 -12.10 -28.27
C VAL A 36 -3.84 -11.03 -28.11
N PRO A 37 -2.75 -11.06 -28.88
CA PRO A 37 -1.77 -9.97 -28.89
C PRO A 37 -2.42 -8.64 -29.28
N LEU A 38 -2.07 -7.58 -28.57
CA LEU A 38 -2.50 -6.20 -28.84
C LEU A 38 -1.54 -5.51 -29.82
N PRO A 39 -1.94 -4.35 -30.40
CA PRO A 39 -1.04 -3.57 -31.25
C PRO A 39 0.30 -3.27 -30.57
N PRO A 40 1.41 -3.19 -31.33
CA PRO A 40 2.73 -2.89 -30.78
C PRO A 40 2.76 -1.57 -29.99
N VAL A 41 3.41 -1.60 -28.83
CA VAL A 41 3.64 -0.42 -27.99
C VAL A 41 5.03 0.18 -28.31
N PRO A 42 5.16 1.51 -28.41
CA PRO A 42 6.48 2.16 -28.54
C PRO A 42 7.41 1.84 -27.37
N GLN A 43 8.71 1.65 -27.65
CA GLN A 43 9.76 1.42 -26.65
C GLN A 43 10.44 2.75 -26.26
N ASP A 44 9.65 3.80 -25.98
CA ASP A 44 10.15 5.16 -25.72
C ASP A 44 10.07 5.58 -24.24
N ASP A 45 9.60 4.70 -23.36
CA ASP A 45 9.61 4.89 -21.91
C ASP A 45 10.59 3.91 -21.24
N PRO A 46 11.68 4.39 -20.58
CA PRO A 46 12.69 3.54 -19.94
C PRO A 46 12.18 2.80 -18.71
N PHE A 47 10.95 3.07 -18.26
CA PHE A 47 10.36 2.40 -17.11
C PHE A 47 10.10 0.91 -17.39
N PHE A 48 9.70 0.54 -18.60
CA PHE A 48 9.20 -0.81 -18.91
C PHE A 48 10.31 -1.80 -19.31
N GLY A 49 10.58 -2.77 -18.44
CA GLY A 49 11.49 -3.88 -18.71
C GLY A 49 10.86 -5.25 -18.49
N VAL A 50 11.63 -6.28 -18.83
CA VAL A 50 11.31 -7.69 -18.56
C VAL A 50 12.60 -8.46 -18.32
N VAL A 51 12.56 -9.46 -17.45
CA VAL A 51 13.72 -10.34 -17.24
C VAL A 51 13.88 -11.28 -18.44
N GLN A 52 15.10 -11.32 -18.99
CA GLN A 52 15.52 -12.19 -20.09
C GLN A 52 14.63 -12.11 -21.36
N ALA A 53 14.38 -10.90 -21.85
CA ALA A 53 13.74 -10.65 -23.14
C ALA A 53 14.44 -11.38 -24.29
N ILE A 54 15.76 -11.57 -24.18
CA ILE A 54 16.64 -12.25 -25.15
C ILE A 54 16.16 -13.63 -25.60
N HIS A 55 15.32 -14.31 -24.79
CA HIS A 55 14.77 -15.62 -25.12
C HIS A 55 13.55 -15.59 -26.03
N ASP A 56 12.88 -14.44 -26.18
CA ASP A 56 11.79 -14.23 -27.15
C ASP A 56 11.65 -12.73 -27.53
N PRO A 57 12.68 -12.13 -28.15
CA PRO A 57 12.72 -10.69 -28.42
C PRO A 57 11.63 -10.26 -29.40
N GLN A 58 11.20 -11.15 -30.30
CA GLN A 58 10.11 -10.90 -31.26
C GLN A 58 8.77 -10.61 -30.56
N LYS A 59 8.58 -11.13 -29.34
CA LYS A 59 7.41 -10.83 -28.50
C LYS A 59 7.70 -9.72 -27.49
N ALA A 60 8.94 -9.54 -27.04
CA ALA A 60 9.29 -8.43 -26.15
C ALA A 60 9.13 -7.05 -26.83
N ILE A 61 9.56 -6.90 -28.08
CA ILE A 61 9.48 -5.63 -28.83
C ILE A 61 8.05 -5.06 -28.90
N PRO A 62 7.02 -5.80 -29.37
CA PRO A 62 5.65 -5.27 -29.42
C PRO A 62 5.01 -5.03 -28.05
N MET A 63 5.65 -5.44 -26.96
CA MET A 63 5.23 -5.08 -25.60
C MET A 63 5.69 -3.70 -25.14
N GLY A 64 6.59 -3.04 -25.87
CA GLY A 64 7.18 -1.77 -25.44
C GLY A 64 8.32 -1.94 -24.43
N VAL A 65 8.90 -3.14 -24.32
CA VAL A 65 10.06 -3.41 -23.45
C VAL A 65 11.25 -2.57 -23.92
N SER A 66 11.79 -1.70 -23.08
CA SER A 66 12.93 -0.82 -23.41
C SER A 66 14.25 -1.26 -22.75
N TRP A 67 14.20 -2.22 -21.84
CA TRP A 67 15.37 -2.79 -21.18
C TRP A 67 15.10 -4.20 -20.65
N GLU A 68 16.16 -4.95 -20.41
CA GLU A 68 16.07 -6.29 -19.85
C GLU A 68 17.15 -6.55 -18.80
N ARG A 69 16.87 -7.51 -17.92
CA ARG A 69 17.80 -8.00 -16.90
C ARG A 69 18.35 -9.37 -17.31
N LEU A 70 19.67 -9.50 -17.36
CA LEU A 70 20.38 -10.69 -17.82
C LEU A 70 21.39 -11.18 -16.77
N VAL A 71 21.28 -12.47 -16.41
CA VAL A 71 22.18 -13.12 -15.45
C VAL A 71 23.49 -13.54 -16.12
N LEU A 72 24.61 -13.14 -15.54
CA LEU A 72 25.98 -13.50 -15.91
C LEU A 72 26.64 -14.24 -14.76
N TRP A 73 27.15 -15.45 -15.02
CA TRP A 73 27.93 -16.21 -14.03
C TRP A 73 29.43 -15.98 -14.26
N TRP A 74 30.13 -15.44 -13.27
CA TRP A 74 31.57 -15.20 -13.37
C TRP A 74 32.33 -16.51 -13.65
N SER A 75 31.91 -17.62 -13.04
CA SER A 75 32.48 -18.96 -13.33
C SER A 75 32.36 -19.42 -14.77
N ASN A 76 31.43 -18.90 -15.56
CA ASN A 76 31.32 -19.27 -16.96
C ASN A 76 32.27 -18.45 -17.83
N ILE A 77 32.53 -17.19 -17.47
CA ILE A 77 33.48 -16.33 -18.19
C ILE A 77 34.93 -16.62 -17.80
N GLN A 78 35.20 -16.97 -16.53
CA GLN A 78 36.54 -17.36 -16.07
C GLN A 78 36.52 -18.73 -15.38
N PRO A 79 36.41 -19.84 -16.13
CA PRO A 79 36.19 -21.16 -15.54
C PRO A 79 37.41 -21.75 -14.81
N ASN A 80 38.63 -21.49 -15.29
CA ASN A 80 39.80 -22.25 -14.84
C ASN A 80 40.76 -21.49 -13.93
N ASP A 81 41.12 -20.25 -14.28
CA ASP A 81 42.14 -19.45 -13.59
C ASP A 81 41.95 -17.94 -13.87
N PRO A 82 42.71 -17.03 -13.19
CA PRO A 82 42.55 -15.58 -13.34
C PRO A 82 42.83 -15.04 -14.75
N ASP A 83 43.66 -15.71 -15.54
CA ASP A 83 44.06 -15.28 -16.89
C ASP A 83 43.07 -15.78 -17.96
N ASP A 84 42.23 -16.76 -17.61
CA ASP A 84 41.19 -17.32 -18.48
C ASP A 84 40.09 -16.28 -18.80
N TRP A 85 39.54 -16.34 -20.01
CA TRP A 85 38.43 -15.51 -20.46
C TRP A 85 37.70 -16.15 -21.63
N ASP A 86 36.55 -16.76 -21.34
CA ASP A 86 35.66 -17.30 -22.35
C ASP A 86 34.69 -16.20 -22.84
N PRO A 87 34.85 -15.68 -24.08
CA PRO A 87 33.92 -14.71 -24.64
C PRO A 87 32.52 -15.28 -24.90
N ASN A 88 32.33 -16.60 -24.79
CA ASN A 88 31.04 -17.28 -24.91
C ASN A 88 30.51 -17.78 -23.56
N GLY A 89 31.13 -17.41 -22.44
CA GLY A 89 30.67 -17.77 -21.09
C GLY A 89 29.33 -17.14 -20.68
N TRP A 90 28.77 -16.29 -21.54
CA TRP A 90 27.47 -15.66 -21.35
C TRP A 90 26.63 -15.76 -22.63
N PHE A 91 25.83 -14.75 -22.95
CA PHE A 91 25.20 -14.65 -24.27
C PHE A 91 26.25 -14.28 -25.32
N ALA A 92 26.07 -14.79 -26.54
CA ALA A 92 26.90 -14.38 -27.66
C ALA A 92 26.84 -12.84 -27.81
N ARG A 93 27.99 -12.20 -28.00
CA ARG A 93 28.08 -10.74 -28.15
C ARG A 93 27.11 -10.19 -29.19
N SER A 94 26.97 -10.86 -30.33
CA SER A 94 26.02 -10.47 -31.39
C SER A 94 24.57 -10.50 -30.92
N ALA A 95 24.20 -11.41 -30.01
CA ALA A 95 22.84 -11.45 -29.47
C ALA A 95 22.54 -10.22 -28.61
N LEU A 96 23.53 -9.72 -27.85
CA LEU A 96 23.39 -8.48 -27.08
C LEU A 96 23.37 -7.24 -28.00
N GLU A 97 24.18 -7.24 -29.06
CA GLU A 97 24.17 -6.18 -30.08
C GLU A 97 22.81 -6.12 -30.80
N ASP A 98 22.21 -7.28 -31.07
CA ASP A 98 20.86 -7.38 -31.62
C ASP A 98 19.82 -6.75 -30.67
N GLN A 99 19.89 -6.99 -29.35
CA GLN A 99 18.98 -6.37 -28.37
C GLN A 99 19.04 -4.84 -28.42
N ILE A 100 20.25 -4.26 -28.42
CA ILE A 100 20.43 -2.81 -28.55
C ILE A 100 19.85 -2.30 -29.86
N SER A 101 20.07 -3.02 -30.97
CA SER A 101 19.52 -2.65 -32.28
C SER A 101 17.98 -2.65 -32.30
N TRP A 102 17.36 -3.42 -31.39
CA TRP A 102 15.92 -3.49 -31.17
C TRP A 102 15.41 -2.55 -30.06
N GLY A 103 16.28 -1.67 -29.54
CA GLY A 103 15.91 -0.72 -28.49
C GLY A 103 15.73 -1.35 -27.11
N ILE A 104 16.22 -2.57 -26.88
CA ILE A 104 16.20 -3.25 -25.59
C ILE A 104 17.59 -3.12 -24.97
N ASN A 105 17.71 -2.29 -23.92
CA ASN A 105 18.97 -2.06 -23.23
C ASN A 105 19.29 -3.21 -22.25
N PRO A 106 20.43 -3.93 -22.40
CA PRO A 106 20.79 -4.99 -21.48
C PRO A 106 21.31 -4.46 -20.14
N VAL A 107 20.83 -5.03 -19.04
CA VAL A 107 21.35 -4.83 -17.68
C VAL A 107 21.95 -6.14 -17.18
N GLY A 108 23.25 -6.14 -16.89
CA GLY A 108 23.97 -7.33 -16.44
C GLY A 108 23.88 -7.51 -14.93
N VAL A 109 23.54 -8.71 -14.49
CA VAL A 109 23.62 -9.11 -13.07
C VAL A 109 24.75 -10.10 -12.93
N VAL A 110 25.75 -9.80 -12.12
CA VAL A 110 26.94 -10.64 -11.98
C VAL A 110 26.86 -11.45 -10.70
N LEU A 111 26.98 -12.78 -10.81
CA LEU A 111 26.94 -13.70 -9.68
C LEU A 111 27.92 -14.88 -9.85
N HIS A 112 27.97 -15.70 -8.80
CA HIS A 112 28.64 -16.99 -8.72
C HIS A 112 30.18 -16.94 -8.84
N THR A 113 30.87 -17.29 -7.77
CA THR A 113 32.34 -17.24 -7.69
C THR A 113 32.95 -18.52 -8.29
N PRO A 114 33.88 -18.40 -9.27
CA PRO A 114 34.61 -19.55 -9.79
C PRO A 114 35.36 -20.29 -8.67
N LYS A 115 35.47 -21.62 -8.80
CA LYS A 115 36.10 -22.46 -7.76
C LYS A 115 37.55 -22.06 -7.46
N TRP A 116 38.31 -21.59 -8.46
CA TRP A 116 39.69 -21.15 -8.29
C TRP A 116 39.79 -19.83 -7.51
N ALA A 117 38.78 -18.96 -7.66
CA ALA A 117 38.70 -17.66 -7.02
C ALA A 117 38.07 -17.74 -5.63
N GLY A 118 37.23 -18.74 -5.35
CA GLY A 118 36.60 -18.97 -4.05
C GLY A 118 37.46 -19.80 -3.09
N ASP A 119 37.00 -19.93 -1.85
CA ASP A 119 37.59 -20.84 -0.87
C ASP A 119 36.69 -22.07 -0.63
N PRO A 120 36.88 -23.17 -1.37
CA PRO A 120 35.98 -24.32 -1.32
C PRO A 120 36.03 -25.09 0.00
N GLU A 121 37.06 -24.88 0.82
CA GLU A 121 37.13 -25.46 2.18
C GLU A 121 36.23 -24.70 3.16
N LYS A 122 35.97 -23.42 2.90
CA LYS A 122 35.15 -22.54 3.74
C LYS A 122 33.72 -22.40 3.23
N TYR A 123 33.51 -22.39 1.91
CA TYR A 123 32.22 -22.05 1.30
C TYR A 123 31.92 -22.78 -0.03
N PRO A 124 30.64 -22.91 -0.43
CA PRO A 124 30.25 -23.34 -1.78
C PRO A 124 30.62 -22.29 -2.86
N PRO A 125 30.44 -22.56 -4.17
CA PRO A 125 30.75 -21.60 -5.25
C PRO A 125 30.05 -20.23 -5.16
N ASN A 126 28.95 -20.14 -4.41
CA ASN A 126 28.29 -18.89 -4.06
C ASN A 126 28.99 -18.19 -2.87
N SER A 127 30.31 -17.99 -2.97
CA SER A 127 31.16 -17.57 -1.85
C SER A 127 31.82 -16.21 -2.03
N PRO A 128 32.27 -15.59 -0.93
CA PRO A 128 33.29 -14.55 -0.98
C PRO A 128 34.49 -14.98 -1.80
N PRO A 129 34.88 -14.21 -2.84
CA PRO A 129 36.14 -14.44 -3.51
C PRO A 129 37.32 -14.23 -2.57
N ARG A 130 38.38 -15.00 -2.80
CA ARG A 130 39.69 -14.80 -2.17
C ARG A 130 40.22 -13.41 -2.48
N ASN A 131 41.04 -12.90 -1.58
CA ASN A 131 41.76 -11.63 -1.73
C ASN A 131 40.84 -10.40 -1.85
N LEU A 132 39.56 -10.51 -1.48
CA LEU A 132 38.59 -9.42 -1.57
C LEU A 132 38.93 -8.22 -0.68
N ASP A 133 39.71 -8.42 0.38
CA ASP A 133 40.20 -7.36 1.28
C ASP A 133 41.31 -6.50 0.67
N LEU A 134 41.98 -6.95 -0.40
CA LEU A 134 42.98 -6.15 -1.11
C LEU A 134 42.33 -4.95 -1.82
N PRO A 135 43.08 -3.88 -2.16
CA PRO A 135 42.58 -2.81 -3.03
C PRO A 135 41.95 -3.36 -4.31
N PHE A 136 40.93 -2.68 -4.85
CA PHE A 136 40.16 -3.20 -6.00
C PHE A 136 41.02 -3.37 -7.26
N ASP A 137 42.08 -2.58 -7.40
CA ASP A 137 43.01 -2.59 -8.52
C ASP A 137 44.30 -3.38 -8.23
N ASP A 138 44.40 -4.01 -7.05
CA ASP A 138 45.47 -4.96 -6.76
C ASP A 138 45.39 -6.15 -7.74
N PRO A 139 46.50 -6.55 -8.39
CA PRO A 139 46.51 -7.68 -9.33
C PRO A 139 45.99 -8.99 -8.73
N GLU A 140 46.10 -9.18 -7.42
CA GLU A 140 45.63 -10.37 -6.72
C GLU A 140 44.17 -10.26 -6.25
N ASN A 141 43.53 -9.09 -6.37
CA ASN A 141 42.09 -8.95 -6.11
C ASN A 141 41.27 -9.45 -7.31
N TYR A 142 41.01 -10.76 -7.35
CA TYR A 142 40.38 -11.41 -8.50
C TYR A 142 39.02 -10.84 -8.88
N TRP A 143 38.19 -10.46 -7.90
CA TRP A 143 36.90 -9.84 -8.17
C TRP A 143 37.06 -8.45 -8.80
N GLY A 144 37.97 -7.63 -8.25
CA GLY A 144 38.26 -6.31 -8.78
C GLY A 144 38.83 -6.34 -10.20
N GLN A 145 39.77 -7.26 -10.49
CA GLN A 145 40.32 -7.45 -11.83
C GLN A 145 39.23 -7.93 -12.82
N PHE A 146 38.42 -8.91 -12.42
CA PHE A 146 37.32 -9.42 -13.24
C PHE A 146 36.32 -8.32 -13.59
N MET A 147 35.80 -7.60 -12.59
CA MET A 147 34.80 -6.56 -12.80
C MET A 147 35.34 -5.38 -13.62
N THR A 148 36.63 -5.03 -13.46
CA THR A 148 37.27 -3.99 -14.28
C THR A 148 37.31 -4.40 -15.75
N ARG A 149 37.76 -5.64 -16.03
CA ARG A 149 37.81 -6.17 -17.39
C ARG A 149 36.42 -6.32 -17.99
N LEU A 150 35.47 -6.86 -17.23
CA LEU A 150 34.08 -7.04 -17.67
C LEU A 150 33.44 -5.71 -18.07
N ALA A 151 33.53 -4.69 -17.23
CA ALA A 151 32.98 -3.37 -17.52
C ALA A 151 33.63 -2.72 -18.75
N ALA A 152 34.93 -2.91 -18.95
CA ALA A 152 35.65 -2.37 -20.11
C ALA A 152 35.29 -3.09 -21.43
N GLU A 153 35.22 -4.42 -21.42
CA GLU A 153 34.95 -5.25 -22.62
C GLU A 153 33.53 -5.05 -23.16
N TYR A 154 32.58 -4.79 -22.27
CA TYR A 154 31.17 -4.58 -22.58
C TYR A 154 30.75 -3.10 -22.57
N ALA A 155 31.68 -2.15 -22.44
CA ALA A 155 31.36 -0.73 -22.47
C ALA A 155 30.61 -0.35 -23.77
N GLY A 156 29.47 0.34 -23.63
CA GLY A 156 28.57 0.67 -24.74
C GLY A 156 27.64 -0.46 -25.20
N LEU A 157 27.81 -1.66 -24.65
CA LEU A 157 26.93 -2.82 -24.86
C LEU A 157 26.14 -3.16 -23.59
N VAL A 158 26.79 -3.09 -22.42
CA VAL A 158 26.19 -3.22 -21.10
C VAL A 158 26.81 -2.15 -20.21
N ASP A 159 26.06 -1.08 -19.99
CA ASP A 159 26.48 0.07 -19.18
C ASP A 159 25.78 0.09 -17.82
N THR A 160 25.14 -1.00 -17.41
CA THR A 160 24.51 -1.11 -16.09
C THR A 160 24.75 -2.49 -15.50
N TRP A 161 25.28 -2.51 -14.27
CA TRP A 161 25.70 -3.71 -13.57
C TRP A 161 25.04 -3.79 -12.20
N ILE A 162 24.27 -4.85 -11.97
CA ILE A 162 23.79 -5.25 -10.65
C ILE A 162 24.82 -6.21 -10.06
N ILE A 163 25.36 -5.88 -8.88
CA ILE A 163 26.30 -6.74 -8.17
C ILE A 163 25.50 -7.75 -7.37
N TRP A 164 25.66 -9.04 -7.70
CA TRP A 164 24.99 -10.16 -7.07
C TRP A 164 23.45 -10.17 -7.18
N ASN A 165 22.80 -11.21 -6.66
CA ASN A 165 21.35 -11.39 -6.70
C ASN A 165 20.82 -12.02 -5.41
N GLU A 166 19.94 -11.36 -4.66
CA GLU A 166 19.28 -11.94 -3.47
C GLU A 166 20.26 -12.63 -2.51
N PRO A 167 21.20 -11.87 -1.90
CA PRO A 167 22.23 -12.45 -1.04
C PRO A 167 21.65 -13.19 0.17
N GLU A 168 20.38 -12.96 0.53
CA GLU A 168 19.65 -13.73 1.54
C GLU A 168 19.69 -15.24 1.29
N TYR A 169 19.70 -15.66 0.02
CA TYR A 169 19.63 -17.06 -0.41
C TYR A 169 20.87 -17.52 -1.17
N SER A 170 21.51 -16.60 -1.90
CA SER A 170 22.53 -16.93 -2.88
C SER A 170 23.94 -16.56 -2.45
N TRP A 171 24.15 -16.02 -1.24
CA TRP A 171 25.46 -15.62 -0.74
C TRP A 171 25.82 -16.40 0.52
N ALA A 172 26.96 -17.10 0.49
CA ALA A 172 27.43 -17.90 1.62
C ALA A 172 28.26 -17.09 2.64
N GLY A 173 28.69 -15.89 2.28
CA GLY A 173 29.52 -15.03 3.12
C GLY A 173 28.74 -14.25 4.17
N THR A 174 29.45 -13.45 4.95
CA THR A 174 28.86 -12.49 5.89
C THR A 174 28.35 -11.24 5.17
N VAL A 175 27.59 -10.40 5.89
CA VAL A 175 27.18 -9.08 5.40
C VAL A 175 28.40 -8.19 5.15
N ASP A 176 29.40 -8.21 6.02
CA ASP A 176 30.62 -7.40 5.84
C ASP A 176 31.42 -7.83 4.60
N GLU A 177 31.52 -9.14 4.36
CA GLU A 177 32.13 -9.69 3.14
C GLU A 177 31.34 -9.25 1.89
N PHE A 178 30.00 -9.17 1.98
CA PHE A 178 29.17 -8.65 0.89
C PHE A 178 29.34 -7.14 0.67
N VAL A 179 29.39 -6.35 1.74
CA VAL A 179 29.66 -4.91 1.68
C VAL A 179 31.02 -4.68 0.99
N ARG A 180 32.03 -5.47 1.34
CA ARG A 180 33.33 -5.40 0.65
C ARG A 180 33.23 -5.78 -0.84
N LEU A 181 32.45 -6.81 -1.19
CA LEU A 181 32.19 -7.20 -2.58
C LEU A 181 31.60 -6.04 -3.39
N GLN A 182 30.63 -5.33 -2.81
CA GLN A 182 29.99 -4.16 -3.42
C GLN A 182 30.97 -3.00 -3.58
N VAL A 183 31.77 -2.67 -2.55
CA VAL A 183 32.77 -1.60 -2.61
C VAL A 183 33.80 -1.86 -3.72
N VAL A 184 34.41 -3.05 -3.73
CA VAL A 184 35.40 -3.45 -4.73
C VAL A 184 34.77 -3.46 -6.13
N GLY A 185 33.58 -4.05 -6.26
CA GLY A 185 32.87 -4.13 -7.53
C GLY A 185 32.52 -2.75 -8.10
N TYR A 186 32.05 -1.81 -7.27
CA TYR A 186 31.76 -0.44 -7.68
C TYR A 186 32.99 0.25 -8.25
N GLN A 187 34.10 0.26 -7.52
CA GLN A 187 35.33 0.91 -7.95
C GLN A 187 35.89 0.28 -9.22
N ALA A 188 35.88 -1.05 -9.31
CA ALA A 188 36.31 -1.81 -10.47
C ALA A 188 35.46 -1.50 -11.72
N VAL A 189 34.12 -1.50 -11.59
CA VAL A 189 33.22 -1.15 -12.70
C VAL A 189 33.49 0.29 -13.17
N LYS A 190 33.58 1.25 -12.24
CA LYS A 190 33.88 2.65 -12.58
C LYS A 190 35.26 2.83 -13.23
N LYS A 191 36.23 1.98 -12.88
CA LYS A 191 37.55 1.96 -13.51
C LYS A 191 37.50 1.46 -14.95
N GLY A 192 36.77 0.36 -15.20
CA GLY A 192 36.62 -0.23 -16.53
C GLY A 192 35.74 0.61 -17.46
N ASN A 193 34.66 1.18 -16.92
CA ASN A 193 33.74 2.05 -17.63
C ASN A 193 33.22 3.16 -16.68
N PRO A 194 33.80 4.37 -16.75
CA PRO A 194 33.40 5.50 -15.90
C PRO A 194 31.93 5.93 -16.05
N ASN A 195 31.29 5.59 -17.17
CA ASN A 195 29.89 5.93 -17.46
C ASN A 195 28.91 4.85 -16.99
N ALA A 196 29.38 3.69 -16.54
CA ALA A 196 28.50 2.61 -16.13
C ALA A 196 27.73 2.93 -14.84
N THR A 197 26.48 2.52 -14.77
CA THR A 197 25.64 2.55 -13.56
C THR A 197 25.87 1.27 -12.76
N VAL A 198 26.14 1.39 -11.46
CA VAL A 198 26.27 0.27 -10.54
C VAL A 198 25.06 0.23 -9.62
N VAL A 199 24.27 -0.84 -9.72
CA VAL A 199 23.04 -1.02 -8.96
C VAL A 199 23.33 -1.96 -7.79
N LEU A 200 22.98 -1.53 -6.59
CA LEU A 200 23.03 -2.39 -5.40
C LEU A 200 22.06 -3.55 -5.58
N THR A 201 22.47 -4.74 -5.13
CA THR A 201 21.75 -6.00 -5.30
C THR A 201 20.25 -5.95 -4.96
N GLY A 202 19.48 -6.77 -5.67
CA GLY A 202 18.06 -6.97 -5.36
C GLY A 202 17.91 -7.80 -4.10
N THR A 203 17.11 -7.30 -3.15
CA THR A 203 16.78 -7.98 -1.88
C THR A 203 15.29 -8.23 -1.77
N THR A 204 14.93 -9.27 -1.01
CA THR A 204 13.55 -9.79 -0.94
C THR A 204 12.77 -9.33 0.28
N TRP A 205 13.22 -8.35 1.08
CA TRP A 205 12.56 -7.77 2.27
C TRP A 205 11.90 -8.75 3.29
N TRP A 206 10.84 -9.50 2.92
CA TRP A 206 10.05 -10.39 3.76
C TRP A 206 10.88 -11.47 4.45
N PHE A 207 11.95 -11.97 3.83
CA PHE A 207 12.72 -13.09 4.38
C PHE A 207 13.30 -12.81 5.77
N ASP A 208 13.94 -11.65 5.95
CA ASP A 208 14.47 -11.27 7.26
C ASP A 208 13.37 -10.92 8.25
N ILE A 209 12.28 -10.28 7.77
CA ILE A 209 11.13 -9.93 8.60
C ILE A 209 10.48 -11.18 9.20
N GLU A 210 10.23 -12.22 8.39
CA GLU A 210 9.67 -13.50 8.84
C GLU A 210 10.57 -14.23 9.84
N GLN A 211 11.87 -13.93 9.82
CA GLN A 211 12.86 -14.50 10.73
C GLN A 211 13.15 -13.59 11.94
N GLY A 212 12.43 -12.48 12.09
CA GLY A 212 12.62 -11.52 13.18
C GLY A 212 13.97 -10.80 13.15
N ARG A 213 14.56 -10.64 11.95
CA ARG A 213 15.85 -9.97 11.73
C ARG A 213 15.67 -8.59 11.11
N THR A 214 16.63 -7.70 11.38
CA THR A 214 16.77 -6.45 10.62
C THR A 214 16.92 -6.77 9.11
N PRO A 215 16.15 -6.13 8.22
CA PRO A 215 16.22 -6.37 6.78
C PRO A 215 17.65 -6.29 6.24
N LEU A 216 18.02 -7.22 5.36
CA LEU A 216 19.36 -7.31 4.78
C LEU A 216 19.77 -6.00 4.11
N PHE A 217 18.85 -5.36 3.39
CA PHE A 217 19.08 -4.05 2.78
C PHE A 217 19.57 -3.00 3.79
N GLU A 218 18.94 -2.90 4.97
CA GLU A 218 19.37 -1.95 6.01
C GLU A 218 20.77 -2.28 6.51
N ARG A 219 21.07 -3.57 6.73
CA ARG A 219 22.40 -4.00 7.20
C ARG A 219 23.51 -3.74 6.15
N ILE A 220 23.23 -3.98 4.87
CA ILE A 220 24.17 -3.68 3.78
C ILE A 220 24.35 -2.16 3.65
N LEU A 221 23.26 -1.40 3.68
CA LEU A 221 23.29 0.05 3.60
C LEU A 221 24.14 0.65 4.72
N GLU A 222 23.93 0.22 5.97
CA GLU A 222 24.72 0.65 7.13
C GLU A 222 26.22 0.36 6.95
N GLY A 223 26.58 -0.81 6.43
CA GLY A 223 27.98 -1.14 6.13
C GLY A 223 28.56 -0.26 5.01
N LEU A 224 27.80 0.02 3.96
CA LEU A 224 28.26 0.82 2.82
C LEU A 224 28.45 2.30 3.18
N VAL A 225 27.57 2.89 3.99
CA VAL A 225 27.72 4.28 4.45
C VAL A 225 28.87 4.45 5.45
N GLN A 226 29.28 3.37 6.12
CA GLN A 226 30.43 3.35 7.04
C GLN A 226 31.75 2.98 6.36
N ALA A 227 31.71 2.53 5.10
CA ALA A 227 32.91 2.15 4.37
C ALA A 227 33.84 3.36 4.16
N GLU A 228 35.15 3.12 4.20
CA GLU A 228 36.15 4.14 3.87
C GLU A 228 35.86 4.70 2.47
N GLY A 229 35.85 6.03 2.30
CA GLY A 229 35.55 6.68 1.01
C GLY A 229 34.07 6.73 0.60
N ALA A 230 33.13 6.29 1.46
CA ALA A 230 31.70 6.25 1.13
C ALA A 230 31.14 7.61 0.66
N GLU A 231 31.50 8.72 1.30
CA GLU A 231 31.02 10.05 0.89
C GLU A 231 31.49 10.41 -0.53
N GLU A 232 32.76 10.15 -0.86
CA GLU A 232 33.35 10.43 -2.18
C GLU A 232 32.70 9.59 -3.29
N HIS A 233 32.37 8.34 -2.97
CA HIS A 233 31.80 7.38 -3.91
C HIS A 233 30.27 7.25 -3.82
N GLY A 234 29.60 8.15 -3.08
CA GLY A 234 28.14 8.15 -2.92
C GLY A 234 27.59 6.81 -2.41
N ALA A 235 28.23 6.24 -1.39
CA ALA A 235 27.97 4.94 -0.77
C ALA A 235 28.18 3.72 -1.68
N TYR A 236 28.94 3.85 -2.77
CA TYR A 236 29.32 2.74 -3.66
C TYR A 236 28.16 2.07 -4.42
N PHE A 237 27.10 2.83 -4.71
CA PHE A 237 26.05 2.45 -5.65
C PHE A 237 25.35 3.68 -6.22
N ASP A 238 24.82 3.54 -7.43
CA ASP A 238 24.12 4.59 -8.16
C ASP A 238 22.59 4.43 -8.10
N ALA A 239 22.11 3.19 -7.93
CA ALA A 239 20.70 2.84 -7.75
C ALA A 239 20.54 1.61 -6.83
N VAL A 240 19.33 1.32 -6.38
CA VAL A 240 19.01 0.14 -5.56
C VAL A 240 18.02 -0.74 -6.28
N ALA A 241 18.34 -2.03 -6.43
CA ALA A 241 17.40 -3.02 -6.94
C ALA A 241 16.46 -3.52 -5.85
N VAL A 242 15.21 -3.77 -6.22
CA VAL A 242 14.14 -4.26 -5.35
C VAL A 242 13.48 -5.46 -6.02
N HIS A 243 13.35 -6.58 -5.30
CA HIS A 243 12.66 -7.78 -5.78
C HIS A 243 11.38 -8.00 -4.99
N GLN A 244 10.21 -7.99 -5.63
CA GLN A 244 8.92 -8.14 -4.95
C GLN A 244 7.93 -9.02 -5.70
N TYR A 245 7.55 -10.13 -5.08
CA TYR A 245 6.66 -11.12 -5.68
C TYR A 245 5.29 -11.18 -4.99
N ARG A 246 4.34 -11.86 -5.63
CA ARG A 246 3.03 -12.32 -5.10
C ARG A 246 1.99 -11.21 -4.92
N ASN A 247 2.17 -10.32 -3.94
CA ASN A 247 1.22 -9.24 -3.65
C ASN A 247 1.64 -7.94 -4.38
N PRO A 248 0.82 -7.37 -5.28
CA PRO A 248 1.22 -6.18 -6.05
C PRO A 248 1.37 -4.93 -5.17
N LEU A 249 0.76 -4.90 -3.97
CA LEU A 249 0.97 -3.84 -2.97
C LEU A 249 2.44 -3.71 -2.56
N ASN A 250 3.20 -4.81 -2.64
CA ASN A 250 4.64 -4.83 -2.37
C ASN A 250 5.43 -3.91 -3.31
N SER A 251 4.92 -3.65 -4.53
CA SER A 251 5.52 -2.72 -5.49
C SER A 251 5.40 -1.25 -5.06
N TYR A 252 4.61 -0.95 -4.03
CA TYR A 252 4.56 0.36 -3.38
C TYR A 252 5.23 0.34 -2.00
N THR A 253 4.87 -0.61 -1.15
CA THR A 253 5.26 -0.58 0.27
C THR A 253 6.77 -0.77 0.48
N VAL A 254 7.39 -1.74 -0.20
CA VAL A 254 8.82 -2.01 -0.01
C VAL A 254 9.70 -0.89 -0.58
N PRO A 255 9.45 -0.35 -1.79
CA PRO A 255 10.17 0.83 -2.26
C PRO A 255 10.03 2.04 -1.32
N MET A 256 8.85 2.26 -0.73
CA MET A 256 8.67 3.32 0.27
C MET A 256 9.48 3.08 1.55
N LEU A 257 9.59 1.84 2.01
CA LEU A 257 10.48 1.47 3.12
C LEU A 257 11.95 1.72 2.78
N TYR A 258 12.39 1.32 1.59
CA TYR A 258 13.79 1.49 1.17
C TYR A 258 14.14 2.97 1.01
N ARG A 259 13.23 3.78 0.47
CA ARG A 259 13.39 5.23 0.41
C ARG A 259 13.56 5.85 1.79
N ARG A 260 12.75 5.46 2.77
CA ARG A 260 12.88 5.95 4.16
C ARG A 260 14.21 5.55 4.80
N LEU A 261 14.70 4.34 4.51
CA LEU A 261 16.02 3.89 4.97
C LEU A 261 17.16 4.68 4.31
N LEU A 262 17.10 4.93 3.00
CA LEU A 262 18.09 5.78 2.32
C LEU A 262 18.10 7.22 2.89
N GLN A 263 16.92 7.81 3.10
CA GLN A 263 16.77 9.15 3.66
C GLN A 263 17.31 9.27 5.10
N LYS A 264 17.24 8.20 5.91
CA LYS A 264 17.86 8.15 7.26
C LYS A 264 19.38 8.33 7.20
N HIS A 265 19.99 8.07 6.05
CA HIS A 265 21.43 8.22 5.79
C HIS A 265 21.74 9.35 4.79
N ASP A 266 20.82 10.32 4.61
CA ASP A 266 20.98 11.46 3.69
C ASP A 266 21.24 11.05 2.22
N LEU A 267 20.75 9.87 1.82
CA LEU A 267 20.84 9.38 0.45
C LEU A 267 19.50 9.56 -0.28
N ASP A 268 19.58 10.07 -1.51
CA ASP A 268 18.48 10.12 -2.47
C ASP A 268 18.92 9.41 -3.75
N LYS A 269 18.63 8.10 -3.80
CA LYS A 269 19.08 7.20 -4.87
C LYS A 269 17.87 6.59 -5.56
N PRO A 270 17.88 6.45 -6.90
CA PRO A 270 16.80 5.81 -7.62
C PRO A 270 16.61 4.35 -7.19
N LEU A 271 15.34 3.94 -7.16
CA LEU A 271 14.91 2.58 -6.88
C LEU A 271 14.45 1.92 -8.17
N TRP A 272 14.98 0.73 -8.45
CA TRP A 272 14.62 -0.09 -9.60
C TRP A 272 13.95 -1.36 -9.12
N LEU A 273 12.71 -1.60 -9.53
CA LEU A 273 12.02 -2.86 -9.26
C LEU A 273 12.39 -3.82 -10.38
N VAL A 274 13.47 -4.57 -10.21
CA VAL A 274 14.07 -5.36 -11.31
C VAL A 274 13.46 -6.75 -11.46
N GLU A 275 12.73 -7.21 -10.43
CA GLU A 275 11.93 -8.43 -10.47
C GLU A 275 10.62 -8.25 -9.71
N ALA A 276 9.50 -8.40 -10.40
CA ALA A 276 8.17 -8.59 -9.83
C ALA A 276 7.38 -9.61 -10.65
N ASN A 277 6.59 -10.46 -10.00
CA ASN A 277 5.49 -11.23 -10.60
C ASN A 277 4.71 -12.01 -9.54
N THR A 278 3.68 -12.73 -9.97
CA THR A 278 3.03 -13.82 -9.24
C THR A 278 2.94 -15.06 -10.11
N VAL A 279 2.92 -16.25 -9.49
CA VAL A 279 2.90 -17.53 -10.19
C VAL A 279 1.46 -17.95 -10.47
N PRO A 280 1.10 -18.27 -11.73
CA PRO A 280 -0.20 -18.85 -12.05
C PRO A 280 -0.26 -20.33 -11.64
N TYR A 281 -1.29 -20.74 -10.89
CA TYR A 281 -1.48 -22.14 -10.50
C TYR A 281 -2.43 -22.91 -11.42
N ASP A 282 -3.29 -22.23 -12.18
CA ASP A 282 -4.32 -22.83 -13.04
C ASP A 282 -3.91 -22.92 -14.52
N ASP A 283 -2.60 -22.83 -14.81
CA ASP A 283 -2.10 -23.01 -16.17
C ASP A 283 -2.37 -24.45 -16.66
N PRO A 284 -3.05 -24.66 -17.80
CA PRO A 284 -3.40 -25.98 -18.28
C PRO A 284 -2.19 -26.81 -18.75
N VAL A 285 -1.06 -26.17 -19.05
CA VAL A 285 0.17 -26.83 -19.48
C VAL A 285 1.00 -27.26 -18.27
N PHE A 286 0.98 -26.47 -17.20
CA PHE A 286 1.73 -26.74 -15.97
C PHE A 286 0.89 -26.36 -14.73
N PRO A 287 -0.10 -27.20 -14.37
CA PRO A 287 -0.98 -26.90 -13.25
C PRO A 287 -0.25 -27.11 -11.91
N LEU A 288 -0.44 -26.16 -11.00
CA LEU A 288 0.06 -26.21 -9.63
C LEU A 288 -1.10 -26.28 -8.64
N MET A 289 -0.79 -26.61 -7.39
CA MET A 289 -1.78 -26.54 -6.32
C MET A 289 -2.09 -25.08 -5.96
N ARG A 290 -3.39 -24.77 -5.82
CA ARG A 290 -3.87 -23.53 -5.19
C ARG A 290 -3.25 -23.40 -3.79
N GLY A 291 -2.87 -22.18 -3.43
CA GLY A 291 -2.13 -21.88 -2.19
C GLY A 291 -0.70 -21.43 -2.49
N GLY A 292 0.09 -21.20 -1.44
CA GLY A 292 1.50 -20.81 -1.59
C GLY A 292 1.70 -19.39 -2.11
N LEU A 293 0.73 -18.49 -1.90
CA LEU A 293 0.74 -17.11 -2.42
C LEU A 293 0.68 -17.02 -3.95
N ARG A 294 0.13 -18.05 -4.61
CA ARG A 294 -0.05 -18.12 -6.07
C ARG A 294 -1.35 -17.44 -6.52
N ALA A 295 -1.43 -17.18 -7.81
CA ALA A 295 -2.58 -16.58 -8.48
C ALA A 295 -3.12 -17.48 -9.59
N THR A 296 -4.30 -17.19 -10.12
CA THR A 296 -4.70 -17.71 -11.44
C THR A 296 -3.95 -16.97 -12.55
N MET A 297 -3.96 -17.47 -13.78
CA MET A 297 -3.45 -16.74 -14.96
C MET A 297 -4.17 -15.41 -15.18
N ASP A 298 -5.46 -15.36 -14.81
CA ASP A 298 -6.28 -14.15 -14.92
C ASP A 298 -5.95 -13.13 -13.82
N GLU A 299 -5.73 -13.60 -12.59
CA GLU A 299 -5.22 -12.79 -11.47
C GLU A 299 -3.78 -12.34 -11.71
N GLN A 300 -2.94 -13.16 -12.38
CA GLN A 300 -1.60 -12.74 -12.81
C GLN A 300 -1.70 -11.54 -13.77
N ALA A 301 -2.67 -11.54 -14.70
CA ALA A 301 -2.91 -10.38 -15.57
C ALA A 301 -3.32 -9.12 -14.78
N SER A 302 -4.16 -9.28 -13.75
CA SER A 302 -4.52 -8.20 -12.83
C SER A 302 -3.32 -7.68 -12.03
N TYR A 303 -2.45 -8.58 -11.56
CA TYR A 303 -1.21 -8.25 -10.86
C TYR A 303 -0.32 -7.33 -11.71
N ILE A 304 -0.16 -7.60 -13.01
CA ILE A 304 0.71 -6.78 -13.89
C ILE A 304 0.34 -5.29 -13.82
N ILE A 305 -0.94 -4.97 -14.04
CA ILE A 305 -1.41 -3.58 -14.08
C ILE A 305 -1.36 -2.95 -12.70
N GLN A 306 -1.81 -3.66 -11.65
CA GLN A 306 -1.77 -3.16 -10.28
C GLN A 306 -0.33 -2.87 -9.83
N SER A 307 0.58 -3.82 -10.05
CA SER A 307 2.00 -3.71 -9.68
C SER A 307 2.70 -2.56 -10.42
N ILE A 308 2.49 -2.40 -11.72
CA ILE A 308 3.05 -1.29 -12.51
C ILE A 308 2.52 0.06 -12.04
N ALA A 309 1.21 0.19 -11.83
CA ALA A 309 0.61 1.44 -11.35
C ALA A 309 1.15 1.82 -9.97
N LEU A 310 1.26 0.85 -9.06
CA LEU A 310 1.81 1.04 -7.73
C LEU A 310 3.30 1.39 -7.75
N ALA A 311 4.10 0.76 -8.62
CA ALA A 311 5.50 1.10 -8.82
C ALA A 311 5.68 2.54 -9.31
N ARG A 312 4.81 3.02 -10.23
CA ARG A 312 4.79 4.44 -10.63
C ARG A 312 4.51 5.35 -9.44
N ALA A 313 3.49 5.04 -8.65
CA ALA A 313 3.15 5.83 -7.45
C ALA A 313 4.26 5.80 -6.39
N ALA A 314 5.02 4.72 -6.33
CA ALA A 314 6.16 4.57 -5.46
C ALA A 314 7.42 5.28 -5.97
N GLY A 315 7.37 5.92 -7.15
CA GLY A 315 8.53 6.58 -7.75
C GLY A 315 9.65 5.62 -8.16
N ILE A 316 9.31 4.40 -8.60
CA ILE A 316 10.26 3.49 -9.23
C ILE A 316 10.69 4.07 -10.58
N GLU A 317 12.00 4.10 -10.84
CA GLU A 317 12.54 4.61 -12.11
C GLU A 317 12.45 3.55 -13.22
N ARG A 318 12.75 2.30 -12.87
CA ARG A 318 12.71 1.15 -13.79
C ARG A 318 12.01 -0.04 -13.17
N TYR A 319 11.06 -0.62 -13.89
CA TYR A 319 10.25 -1.76 -13.50
C TYR A 319 10.46 -2.92 -14.47
N SER A 320 10.71 -4.11 -13.97
CA SER A 320 10.82 -5.32 -14.79
C SER A 320 10.00 -6.45 -14.22
N ILE A 321 9.26 -7.10 -15.11
CA ILE A 321 8.49 -8.30 -14.77
C ILE A 321 9.37 -9.54 -14.91
N TYR A 322 9.31 -10.42 -13.92
CA TYR A 322 9.95 -11.74 -13.95
C TYR A 322 8.95 -12.76 -14.48
N LYS A 323 8.93 -13.16 -15.75
CA LYS A 323 9.96 -13.00 -16.78
C LYS A 323 9.38 -13.21 -18.18
N MET A 324 10.19 -13.04 -19.23
CA MET A 324 9.73 -13.13 -20.61
C MET A 324 9.19 -14.53 -20.96
N ARG A 325 9.97 -15.57 -20.68
CA ARG A 325 9.68 -16.96 -21.01
C ARG A 325 9.86 -17.87 -19.79
N ASP A 326 9.05 -18.91 -19.70
CA ASP A 326 9.08 -19.90 -18.61
C ASP A 326 10.47 -20.48 -18.31
N GLU A 327 11.22 -20.87 -19.34
CA GLU A 327 12.49 -21.59 -19.19
C GLU A 327 12.32 -22.87 -18.32
N GLU A 328 13.38 -23.35 -17.67
CA GLU A 328 13.29 -24.48 -16.74
C GLU A 328 12.55 -24.06 -15.46
N PRO A 329 11.73 -24.93 -14.85
CA PRO A 329 11.01 -24.60 -13.61
C PRO A 329 11.94 -24.22 -12.46
N GLU A 330 11.60 -23.15 -11.76
CA GLU A 330 12.35 -22.63 -10.62
C GLU A 330 11.57 -22.94 -9.34
N ASN A 331 12.05 -23.86 -8.51
CA ASN A 331 11.31 -24.39 -7.35
C ASN A 331 9.92 -24.95 -7.73
N ASP A 332 9.83 -25.65 -8.87
CA ASP A 332 8.58 -26.14 -9.46
C ASP A 332 7.61 -25.01 -9.86
N GLU A 333 8.08 -23.79 -10.14
CA GLU A 333 7.25 -22.65 -10.54
C GLU A 333 7.62 -22.11 -11.92
N LEU A 334 6.60 -21.63 -12.64
CA LEU A 334 6.73 -21.06 -13.99
C LEU A 334 6.06 -19.68 -14.03
N TYR A 335 6.86 -18.66 -14.32
CA TYR A 335 6.46 -17.26 -14.20
C TYR A 335 6.17 -16.57 -15.55
N GLY A 336 6.59 -17.17 -16.67
CA GLY A 336 6.74 -16.49 -17.94
C GLY A 336 5.46 -15.80 -18.43
N LEU A 337 5.60 -14.67 -19.12
CA LEU A 337 4.50 -14.14 -19.92
C LEU A 337 4.23 -15.01 -21.16
N VAL A 338 5.24 -15.78 -21.57
CA VAL A 338 5.22 -16.71 -22.69
C VAL A 338 5.68 -18.09 -22.21
N ARG A 339 4.95 -19.13 -22.63
CA ARG A 339 5.30 -20.52 -22.35
C ARG A 339 6.47 -20.98 -23.21
N ASN A 340 7.06 -22.11 -22.84
CA ASN A 340 8.15 -22.72 -23.62
C ASN A 340 7.76 -23.17 -25.03
N ASP A 341 6.48 -23.38 -25.32
CA ASP A 341 5.96 -23.66 -26.67
C ASP A 341 5.71 -22.39 -27.51
N GLY A 342 5.96 -21.20 -26.94
CA GLY A 342 5.76 -19.91 -27.57
C GLY A 342 4.33 -19.36 -27.46
N SER A 343 3.41 -20.08 -26.81
CA SER A 343 2.06 -19.56 -26.52
C SER A 343 2.11 -18.49 -25.42
N ILE A 344 1.32 -17.44 -25.57
CA ILE A 344 1.27 -16.34 -24.59
C ILE A 344 0.29 -16.65 -23.46
N ARG A 345 0.51 -16.06 -22.28
CA ARG A 345 -0.45 -16.01 -21.18
C ARG A 345 -1.25 -14.70 -21.22
N PRO A 346 -2.43 -14.62 -20.55
CA PRO A 346 -3.19 -13.37 -20.42
C PRO A 346 -2.38 -12.19 -19.89
N ALA A 347 -1.41 -12.44 -19.01
CA ALA A 347 -0.50 -11.43 -18.48
C ALA A 347 0.34 -10.71 -19.54
N TYR A 348 0.60 -11.34 -20.70
CA TYR A 348 1.27 -10.70 -21.84
C TYR A 348 0.45 -9.50 -22.36
N ALA A 349 -0.85 -9.71 -22.59
CA ALA A 349 -1.73 -8.65 -23.07
C ALA A 349 -1.90 -7.54 -22.01
N ALA A 350 -2.00 -7.90 -20.73
CA ALA A 350 -2.06 -6.93 -19.65
C ALA A 350 -0.80 -6.07 -19.54
N TYR A 351 0.38 -6.63 -19.81
CA TYR A 351 1.61 -5.85 -19.92
C TYR A 351 1.52 -4.85 -21.08
N GLN A 352 1.05 -5.27 -22.26
CA GLN A 352 0.86 -4.36 -23.41
C GLN A 352 -0.10 -3.22 -23.08
N VAL A 353 -1.19 -3.50 -22.35
CA VAL A 353 -2.12 -2.46 -21.87
C VAL A 353 -1.41 -1.50 -20.92
N ALA A 354 -0.70 -2.02 -19.92
CA ALA A 354 0.03 -1.19 -18.96
C ALA A 354 1.09 -0.31 -19.65
N ALA A 355 1.88 -0.89 -20.56
CA ALA A 355 2.88 -0.16 -21.34
C ALA A 355 2.22 0.91 -22.24
N SER A 356 1.11 0.58 -22.91
CA SER A 356 0.42 1.54 -23.77
C SER A 356 -0.21 2.68 -22.98
N GLU A 357 -0.79 2.40 -21.82
CA GLU A 357 -1.62 3.39 -21.11
C GLU A 357 -0.88 4.13 -20.00
N LEU A 358 0.18 3.53 -19.45
CA LEU A 358 0.94 4.04 -18.31
C LEU A 358 2.37 4.45 -18.69
N SER A 359 2.67 4.60 -19.99
CA SER A 359 3.88 5.27 -20.48
C SER A 359 3.75 6.80 -20.41
N HIS A 360 4.88 7.47 -20.22
CA HIS A 360 5.01 8.93 -20.15
C HIS A 360 4.14 9.58 -19.05
N VAL A 361 3.83 8.81 -18.01
CA VAL A 361 3.11 9.30 -16.85
C VAL A 361 4.04 10.06 -15.91
N THR A 362 3.50 11.07 -15.25
CA THR A 362 4.13 11.90 -14.23
C THR A 362 3.16 12.04 -13.06
N ASP A 363 3.65 12.46 -11.90
CA ASP A 363 2.83 12.80 -10.74
C ASP A 363 1.86 11.67 -10.32
N ALA A 364 2.37 10.44 -10.26
CA ALA A 364 1.60 9.26 -9.88
C ALA A 364 1.32 9.28 -8.36
N GLN A 365 0.05 9.28 -7.98
CA GLN A 365 -0.38 9.31 -6.59
C GLN A 365 -1.27 8.11 -6.28
N TYR A 366 -0.82 7.27 -5.35
CA TYR A 366 -1.64 6.20 -4.77
C TYR A 366 -2.67 6.78 -3.79
N PHE A 367 -3.90 6.27 -3.83
CA PHE A 367 -5.00 6.61 -2.94
C PHE A 367 -5.92 5.40 -2.73
N TRP A 368 -6.78 5.47 -1.70
CA TRP A 368 -7.74 4.42 -1.40
C TRP A 368 -9.01 4.98 -0.75
N SER A 369 -10.09 4.20 -0.71
CA SER A 369 -11.32 4.59 -0.03
C SER A 369 -11.04 4.86 1.45
N GLY A 370 -11.48 6.02 1.94
CA GLY A 370 -11.30 6.43 3.34
C GLY A 370 -10.00 7.19 3.60
N SER A 371 -9.10 7.31 2.62
CA SER A 371 -7.87 8.07 2.81
C SER A 371 -8.11 9.58 2.84
N ALA A 372 -7.15 10.33 3.37
CA ALA A 372 -7.02 11.75 3.06
C ALA A 372 -6.79 11.96 1.55
N THR A 373 -6.94 13.20 1.08
CA THR A 373 -6.84 13.56 -0.35
C THR A 373 -5.70 14.56 -0.58
N PRO A 374 -4.47 14.10 -0.92
CA PRO A 374 -3.98 12.71 -1.00
C PRO A 374 -3.74 12.05 0.38
N PRO A 375 -3.46 10.73 0.44
CA PRO A 375 -3.08 10.08 1.68
C PRO A 375 -1.89 10.76 2.35
N THR A 376 -1.92 10.83 3.67
CA THR A 376 -0.88 11.45 4.50
C THR A 376 0.29 10.52 4.78
N GLU A 377 1.40 11.08 5.23
CA GLU A 377 2.54 10.29 5.74
C GLU A 377 2.18 9.40 6.92
N ASN A 378 1.19 9.78 7.76
CA ASN A 378 0.72 8.92 8.85
C ASN A 378 -0.04 7.70 8.31
N GLU A 379 -0.89 7.91 7.32
CA GLU A 379 -1.60 6.83 6.62
C GLU A 379 -0.65 5.88 5.89
N ILE A 380 0.36 6.43 5.20
CA ILE A 380 1.42 5.63 4.57
C ILE A 380 2.20 4.87 5.66
N THR A 381 2.55 5.50 6.77
CA THR A 381 3.27 4.84 7.88
C THR A 381 2.46 3.69 8.47
N ALA A 382 1.14 3.86 8.63
CA ALA A 382 0.24 2.80 9.08
C ALA A 382 0.17 1.63 8.08
N LEU A 383 0.07 1.92 6.78
CA LEU A 383 0.16 0.91 5.72
C LEU A 383 1.48 0.13 5.80
N LEU A 384 2.62 0.82 5.92
CA LEU A 384 3.94 0.18 6.02
C LEU A 384 4.10 -0.62 7.32
N ALA A 385 3.34 -0.31 8.36
CA ALA A 385 3.35 -1.03 9.63
C ALA A 385 2.42 -2.25 9.66
N SER A 386 1.53 -2.43 8.67
CA SER A 386 0.53 -3.51 8.70
C SER A 386 1.17 -4.89 8.81
N SER A 387 2.36 -5.08 8.24
CA SER A 387 3.10 -6.35 8.29
C SER A 387 3.63 -6.72 9.68
N LYS A 388 3.56 -5.82 10.67
CA LYS A 388 3.81 -6.17 12.08
C LYS A 388 2.74 -7.10 12.65
N HIS A 389 1.52 -7.02 12.11
CA HIS A 389 0.35 -7.73 12.61
C HIS A 389 -0.18 -8.77 11.63
N TYR A 390 0.18 -8.66 10.36
CA TYR A 390 -0.25 -9.54 9.28
C TYR A 390 0.93 -10.15 8.53
N PRO A 391 0.81 -11.38 8.00
CA PRO A 391 1.88 -12.02 7.23
C PRO A 391 2.19 -11.31 5.90
N GLN A 392 1.31 -10.43 5.42
CA GLN A 392 1.46 -9.64 4.20
C GLN A 392 1.06 -8.18 4.46
N PHE A 393 1.48 -7.26 3.59
CA PHE A 393 0.91 -5.92 3.59
C PHE A 393 -0.58 -5.98 3.27
N VAL A 394 -1.36 -5.19 3.99
CA VAL A 394 -2.82 -5.20 3.90
C VAL A 394 -3.27 -4.04 3.04
N TRP A 395 -4.18 -4.31 2.10
CA TRP A 395 -4.83 -3.26 1.31
C TRP A 395 -5.51 -2.24 2.26
N PRO A 396 -5.18 -0.95 2.14
CA PRO A 396 -5.60 0.05 3.11
C PRO A 396 -7.07 0.50 2.96
N GLY A 397 -7.77 0.04 1.91
CA GLY A 397 -9.19 0.30 1.69
C GLY A 397 -9.82 -0.68 0.71
N ALA A 398 -11.15 -0.64 0.58
CA ALA A 398 -11.92 -1.43 -0.38
C ALA A 398 -11.63 -0.99 -1.82
N LEU A 399 -11.72 0.32 -2.10
CA LEU A 399 -11.28 0.90 -3.36
C LEU A 399 -9.80 1.26 -3.25
N ASN A 400 -9.01 0.91 -4.25
CA ASN A 400 -7.63 1.33 -4.38
C ASN A 400 -7.40 1.90 -5.78
N GLY A 401 -6.52 2.88 -5.90
CA GLY A 401 -6.22 3.46 -7.19
C GLY A 401 -4.97 4.30 -7.25
N VAL A 402 -4.46 4.46 -8.46
CA VAL A 402 -3.34 5.35 -8.76
C VAL A 402 -3.80 6.36 -9.79
N ARG A 403 -3.76 7.64 -9.43
CA ARG A 403 -4.04 8.77 -10.32
C ARG A 403 -2.72 9.31 -10.86
N MET A 404 -2.64 9.48 -12.17
CA MET A 404 -1.44 9.87 -12.90
C MET A 404 -1.76 10.99 -13.88
N ARG A 405 -0.75 11.79 -14.21
CA ARG A 405 -0.78 12.76 -15.30
C ARG A 405 -0.03 12.22 -16.50
N ARG A 406 -0.67 12.19 -17.68
CA ARG A 406 -0.04 11.78 -18.94
C ARG A 406 -0.26 12.87 -19.99
N GLY A 407 0.73 13.73 -20.20
CA GLY A 407 0.54 14.95 -20.97
C GLY A 407 -0.57 15.81 -20.35
N ASP A 408 -1.60 16.12 -21.15
CA ASP A 408 -2.79 16.86 -20.71
C ASP A 408 -3.90 15.96 -20.13
N ASP A 409 -3.76 14.64 -20.24
CA ASP A 409 -4.75 13.69 -19.75
C ASP A 409 -4.51 13.33 -18.28
N ARG A 410 -5.61 13.04 -17.57
CA ARG A 410 -5.57 12.30 -16.31
C ARG A 410 -5.82 10.82 -16.59
N VAL A 411 -4.95 9.96 -16.06
CA VAL A 411 -5.07 8.51 -16.14
C VAL A 411 -5.24 7.97 -14.73
N THR A 412 -6.32 7.24 -14.47
CA THR A 412 -6.57 6.64 -13.14
C THR A 412 -6.74 5.13 -13.28
N VAL A 413 -5.88 4.37 -12.61
CA VAL A 413 -6.05 2.91 -12.47
C VAL A 413 -6.84 2.64 -11.20
N LEU A 414 -7.88 1.83 -11.26
CA LEU A 414 -8.79 1.51 -10.15
C LEU A 414 -8.97 0.01 -10.01
N TRP A 415 -8.95 -0.50 -8.78
CA TRP A 415 -9.30 -1.88 -8.47
C TRP A 415 -9.98 -1.99 -7.10
N ASN A 416 -10.70 -3.09 -6.92
CA ASN A 416 -11.37 -3.43 -5.68
C ASN A 416 -10.54 -4.47 -4.92
N ALA A 417 -10.47 -4.36 -3.59
CA ALA A 417 -9.78 -5.31 -2.72
C ALA A 417 -10.76 -6.19 -1.91
N THR A 418 -12.07 -6.07 -2.11
CA THR A 418 -13.10 -6.83 -1.37
C THR A 418 -13.64 -8.02 -2.17
N ALA A 419 -14.28 -8.94 -1.45
CA ALA A 419 -15.04 -10.09 -1.93
C ALA A 419 -16.22 -9.80 -2.86
N GLU A 420 -16.74 -8.58 -2.82
CA GLU A 420 -18.02 -8.22 -3.45
C GLU A 420 -17.79 -7.17 -4.52
N PRO A 421 -18.57 -7.15 -5.61
CA PRO A 421 -18.51 -6.07 -6.59
C PRO A 421 -18.63 -4.70 -5.91
N LEU A 422 -17.82 -3.74 -6.34
CA LEU A 422 -17.78 -2.41 -5.75
C LEU A 422 -18.23 -1.36 -6.76
N GLU A 423 -19.35 -0.71 -6.49
CA GLU A 423 -19.80 0.46 -7.25
C GLU A 423 -18.93 1.67 -6.89
N VAL A 424 -18.38 2.34 -7.90
CA VAL A 424 -17.45 3.47 -7.75
C VAL A 424 -17.92 4.64 -8.58
N GLY A 425 -17.95 5.80 -7.94
CA GLY A 425 -18.18 7.07 -8.59
C GLY A 425 -16.85 7.79 -8.78
N VAL A 426 -16.63 8.31 -9.99
CA VAL A 426 -15.43 9.07 -10.36
C VAL A 426 -15.82 10.51 -10.68
N PRO A 427 -15.71 11.45 -9.72
CA PRO A 427 -15.93 12.87 -9.97
C PRO A 427 -14.98 13.39 -11.04
N SER A 428 -15.51 14.10 -12.04
CA SER A 428 -14.71 14.57 -13.15
C SER A 428 -15.23 15.85 -13.80
N GLY A 429 -14.31 16.74 -14.16
CA GLY A 429 -14.58 17.87 -15.04
C GLY A 429 -14.82 17.48 -16.51
N ALA A 430 -14.38 16.30 -16.95
CA ALA A 430 -14.51 15.86 -18.33
C ALA A 430 -15.96 15.46 -18.69
N ALA A 431 -16.39 15.73 -19.92
CA ALA A 431 -17.71 15.29 -20.38
C ALA A 431 -17.73 13.80 -20.75
N LYS A 432 -16.62 13.29 -21.26
CA LYS A 432 -16.42 11.89 -21.67
C LYS A 432 -15.04 11.40 -21.23
N ALA A 433 -14.97 10.11 -20.91
CA ALA A 433 -13.74 9.42 -20.59
C ALA A 433 -13.68 8.08 -21.33
N THR A 434 -12.50 7.48 -21.41
CA THR A 434 -12.30 6.14 -21.96
C THR A 434 -11.92 5.19 -20.84
N LEU A 435 -12.72 4.16 -20.62
CA LEU A 435 -12.41 3.04 -19.74
C LEU A 435 -11.71 1.96 -20.56
N VAL A 436 -10.60 1.42 -20.04
CA VAL A 436 -9.83 0.33 -20.66
C VAL A 436 -9.70 -0.80 -19.64
N ASP A 437 -10.02 -2.03 -20.03
CA ASP A 437 -9.79 -3.21 -19.20
C ASP A 437 -8.37 -3.77 -19.35
N LYS A 438 -8.04 -4.80 -18.55
CA LYS A 438 -6.71 -5.45 -18.58
C LYS A 438 -6.36 -6.15 -19.89
N PHE A 439 -7.30 -6.27 -20.84
CA PHE A 439 -7.10 -6.88 -22.15
C PHE A 439 -7.26 -5.88 -23.29
N GLY A 440 -7.33 -4.58 -22.99
CA GLY A 440 -7.34 -3.50 -23.97
C GLY A 440 -8.72 -3.22 -24.58
N GLN A 441 -9.79 -3.83 -24.06
CA GLN A 441 -11.15 -3.47 -24.48
C GLN A 441 -11.46 -2.06 -23.99
N ARG A 442 -12.06 -1.24 -24.88
CA ARG A 442 -12.33 0.17 -24.61
C ARG A 442 -13.83 0.43 -24.56
N GLN A 443 -14.25 1.21 -23.56
CA GLN A 443 -15.60 1.70 -23.42
C GLN A 443 -15.58 3.23 -23.23
N THR A 444 -16.39 3.96 -23.99
CA THR A 444 -16.61 5.38 -23.72
C THR A 444 -17.63 5.56 -22.61
N LEU A 445 -17.26 6.32 -21.59
CA LEU A 445 -18.15 6.74 -20.52
C LEU A 445 -18.60 8.17 -20.76
N THR A 446 -19.86 8.45 -20.41
CA THR A 446 -20.43 9.80 -20.42
C THR A 446 -20.69 10.20 -18.98
N ARG A 447 -20.29 11.42 -18.62
CA ARG A 447 -20.45 11.93 -17.26
C ARG A 447 -21.93 12.13 -16.96
N SER A 448 -22.38 11.64 -15.82
CA SER A 448 -23.74 11.82 -15.31
C SER A 448 -23.99 13.28 -14.89
N ALA A 449 -25.27 13.62 -14.66
CA ALA A 449 -25.70 14.98 -14.35
C ALA A 449 -25.16 15.52 -13.01
N ASP A 450 -24.83 14.63 -12.09
CA ASP A 450 -24.20 14.90 -10.81
C ASP A 450 -22.68 15.13 -10.89
N GLY A 451 -22.09 15.01 -12.09
CA GLY A 451 -20.68 15.31 -12.31
C GLY A 451 -19.73 14.13 -12.14
N ALA A 452 -20.22 12.89 -12.13
CA ALA A 452 -19.38 11.70 -12.00
C ALA A 452 -19.56 10.69 -13.15
N TYR A 453 -18.53 9.88 -13.38
CA TYR A 453 -18.68 8.59 -14.06
C TYR A 453 -18.99 7.50 -13.05
N TYR A 454 -19.68 6.45 -13.47
CA TYR A 454 -20.04 5.30 -12.65
C TYR A 454 -19.45 4.02 -13.22
N LEU A 455 -18.84 3.22 -12.35
CA LEU A 455 -18.11 1.99 -12.66
C LEU A 455 -18.48 0.91 -11.65
N THR A 456 -18.60 -0.34 -12.09
CA THR A 456 -18.61 -1.50 -11.19
C THR A 456 -17.24 -2.18 -11.27
N LEU A 457 -16.51 -2.23 -10.17
CA LEU A 457 -15.23 -2.95 -10.08
C LEU A 457 -15.48 -4.40 -9.66
N ALA A 458 -14.80 -5.33 -10.33
CA ALA A 458 -14.91 -6.76 -10.05
C ALA A 458 -14.39 -7.10 -8.64
N PRO A 459 -14.95 -8.12 -7.97
CA PRO A 459 -14.46 -8.58 -6.68
C PRO A 459 -13.03 -9.14 -6.78
N ALA A 460 -12.32 -9.13 -5.66
CA ALA A 460 -11.02 -9.76 -5.50
C ALA A 460 -11.16 -11.22 -5.07
N THR A 461 -10.53 -12.14 -5.79
CA THR A 461 -10.63 -13.58 -5.58
C THR A 461 -9.35 -14.23 -5.04
N ASN A 462 -8.22 -13.49 -5.05
CA ASN A 462 -6.94 -14.05 -4.64
C ASN A 462 -6.72 -13.96 -3.13
N ASN A 463 -7.01 -15.04 -2.41
CA ASN A 463 -6.77 -15.19 -0.97
C ASN A 463 -5.99 -16.48 -0.66
N THR A 464 -4.86 -16.67 -1.33
CA THR A 464 -4.09 -17.93 -1.30
C THR A 464 -3.00 -17.98 -0.22
N ASP A 465 -2.97 -17.01 0.71
CA ASP A 465 -2.10 -17.07 1.89
C ASP A 465 -2.71 -17.99 2.95
N VAL A 466 -2.12 -19.16 3.10
CA VAL A 466 -2.56 -20.16 4.09
C VAL A 466 -2.35 -19.73 5.54
N ARG A 467 -1.49 -18.73 5.78
CA ARG A 467 -1.24 -18.19 7.12
C ARG A 467 -2.39 -17.29 7.58
N ASP A 468 -3.03 -16.62 6.63
CA ASP A 468 -4.20 -15.79 6.86
C ASP A 468 -5.07 -15.70 5.60
N PRO A 469 -6.07 -16.59 5.46
CA PRO A 469 -6.96 -16.61 4.29
C PRO A 469 -7.94 -15.43 4.28
N SER A 470 -7.93 -14.58 5.33
CA SER A 470 -8.68 -13.32 5.35
C SER A 470 -8.04 -12.24 4.47
N LEU A 471 -6.81 -12.43 4.00
CA LEU A 471 -6.10 -11.44 3.20
C LEU A 471 -6.36 -11.63 1.70
N THR A 472 -6.77 -10.54 1.06
CA THR A 472 -6.67 -10.37 -0.39
C THR A 472 -5.23 -10.06 -0.77
N LEU A 473 -4.59 -10.89 -1.61
CA LEU A 473 -3.26 -10.60 -2.14
C LEU A 473 -3.37 -9.75 -3.41
N VAL A 474 -3.92 -10.29 -4.49
CA VAL A 474 -4.18 -9.54 -5.73
C VAL A 474 -5.60 -8.99 -5.69
N GLY A 475 -5.75 -7.69 -5.95
CA GLY A 475 -7.08 -7.07 -6.05
C GLY A 475 -7.87 -7.60 -7.26
N GLY A 476 -9.16 -7.31 -7.32
CA GLY A 476 -10.01 -7.60 -8.47
C GLY A 476 -9.55 -6.91 -9.76
N ASP A 477 -10.23 -7.21 -10.86
CA ASP A 477 -9.82 -6.74 -12.19
C ASP A 477 -9.65 -5.22 -12.25
N PRO A 478 -8.42 -4.74 -12.57
CA PRO A 478 -8.17 -3.32 -12.65
C PRO A 478 -8.78 -2.75 -13.93
N VAL A 479 -9.27 -1.51 -13.82
CA VAL A 479 -9.69 -0.70 -14.95
C VAL A 479 -8.83 0.57 -15.04
N ILE A 480 -8.55 1.02 -16.26
CA ILE A 480 -7.81 2.25 -16.54
C ILE A 480 -8.79 3.27 -17.11
N LEU A 481 -9.00 4.37 -16.39
CA LEU A 481 -9.83 5.49 -16.84
C LEU A 481 -8.96 6.63 -17.38
N ILE A 482 -9.17 6.99 -18.63
CA ILE A 482 -8.48 8.08 -19.32
C ILE A 482 -9.44 9.25 -19.48
N GLU A 483 -9.10 10.38 -18.87
CA GLU A 483 -9.93 11.59 -18.79
C GLU A 483 -9.22 12.75 -19.51
N PRO A 484 -9.63 13.05 -20.76
CA PRO A 484 -8.90 14.00 -21.59
C PRO A 484 -8.88 15.42 -21.03
N GLY A 485 -7.70 16.05 -21.04
CA GLY A 485 -7.52 17.44 -20.60
C GLY A 485 -7.65 17.68 -19.09
N MET A 486 -7.78 16.62 -18.28
CA MET A 486 -8.01 16.72 -16.82
C MET A 486 -6.74 16.62 -15.98
N ALA A 487 -5.55 16.63 -16.59
CA ALA A 487 -4.26 16.50 -15.90
C ALA A 487 -4.07 17.40 -14.68
N THR A 488 -4.56 18.65 -14.74
CA THR A 488 -4.42 19.65 -13.66
C THR A 488 -5.72 19.91 -12.91
N SER A 489 -6.75 19.10 -13.14
CA SER A 489 -8.04 19.28 -12.47
C SER A 489 -7.93 18.98 -10.98
N ARG A 490 -8.66 19.75 -10.16
CA ARG A 490 -8.77 19.58 -8.70
C ARG A 490 -9.89 18.62 -8.30
N ASP A 491 -10.45 17.83 -9.22
CA ASP A 491 -11.57 16.94 -8.89
C ASP A 491 -11.22 16.00 -7.72
N PRO A 492 -12.18 15.70 -6.83
CA PRO A 492 -12.01 14.71 -5.77
C PRO A 492 -11.51 13.35 -6.30
N TYR A 493 -10.93 12.54 -5.41
CA TYR A 493 -10.62 11.16 -5.75
C TYR A 493 -11.89 10.32 -5.97
N PRO A 494 -11.80 9.27 -6.80
CA PRO A 494 -12.82 8.21 -6.87
C PRO A 494 -13.13 7.66 -5.48
N ARG A 495 -14.40 7.33 -5.26
CA ARG A 495 -14.86 6.71 -4.00
C ARG A 495 -16.00 5.73 -4.27
N PRO A 496 -16.28 4.79 -3.33
CA PRO A 496 -17.47 3.95 -3.40
C PRO A 496 -18.76 4.77 -3.52
N VAL A 497 -19.72 4.25 -4.27
CA VAL A 497 -21.11 4.74 -4.32
C VAL A 497 -21.88 4.06 -3.19
N ASP A 498 -21.79 4.65 -2.01
CA ASP A 498 -22.37 4.17 -0.77
C ASP A 498 -23.37 5.19 -0.20
N ALA A 499 -23.88 5.00 1.02
CA ALA A 499 -24.81 5.96 1.64
C ALA A 499 -24.20 7.37 1.82
N ALA A 500 -22.88 7.49 1.85
CA ALA A 500 -22.18 8.78 1.90
C ALA A 500 -22.07 9.45 0.52
N TRP A 501 -22.33 8.74 -0.57
CA TRP A 501 -22.41 9.33 -1.91
C TRP A 501 -23.57 10.32 -2.00
N GLY A 502 -23.26 11.55 -2.44
CA GLY A 502 -24.24 12.64 -2.51
C GLY A 502 -24.47 13.39 -1.19
N VAL A 503 -23.86 12.96 -0.08
CA VAL A 503 -23.89 13.74 1.16
C VAL A 503 -23.08 15.04 0.98
N PRO A 504 -23.67 16.23 1.23
CA PRO A 504 -22.95 17.49 1.06
C PRO A 504 -21.68 17.56 1.90
N GLY A 505 -20.56 17.97 1.28
CA GLY A 505 -19.25 18.02 1.92
C GLY A 505 -18.47 16.71 1.91
N ALA A 506 -19.04 15.61 1.39
CA ALA A 506 -18.33 14.32 1.31
C ALA A 506 -17.33 14.21 0.14
N LEU A 507 -17.50 15.04 -0.89
CA LEU A 507 -16.60 15.13 -2.03
C LEU A 507 -15.74 16.39 -1.92
N VAL A 508 -14.49 16.22 -1.47
CA VAL A 508 -13.56 17.32 -1.26
C VAL A 508 -12.58 17.41 -2.46
N PRO A 509 -12.50 18.56 -3.16
CA PRO A 509 -11.52 18.77 -4.22
C PRO A 509 -10.09 18.61 -3.71
N MET A 510 -9.17 18.18 -4.59
CA MET A 510 -7.74 18.24 -4.31
C MET A 510 -7.31 19.70 -4.09
N MET A 511 -6.50 19.94 -3.05
CA MET A 511 -6.07 21.29 -2.65
C MET A 511 -7.26 22.28 -2.58
N PRO A 512 -8.20 22.06 -1.65
CA PRO A 512 -9.36 22.92 -1.52
C PRO A 512 -8.96 24.30 -0.96
N THR A 513 -9.68 25.33 -1.37
CA THR A 513 -9.59 26.67 -0.75
C THR A 513 -10.19 26.65 0.66
N PRO A 514 -9.84 27.62 1.54
CA PRO A 514 -10.41 27.70 2.89
C PRO A 514 -11.94 27.87 2.97
N GLN A 515 -12.55 28.27 1.85
CA GLN A 515 -14.01 28.34 1.67
C GLN A 515 -14.60 26.98 1.30
N GLU A 516 -13.90 26.19 0.48
CA GLU A 516 -14.32 24.85 0.06
C GLU A 516 -14.18 23.83 1.20
N ALA A 517 -13.07 23.86 1.95
CA ALA A 517 -12.85 22.98 3.09
C ALA A 517 -11.81 23.54 4.07
N TRP A 518 -11.82 23.04 5.31
CA TRP A 518 -10.68 23.13 6.21
C TRP A 518 -9.93 21.80 6.22
N VAL A 519 -8.66 21.81 5.80
CA VAL A 519 -7.77 20.65 5.86
C VAL A 519 -6.97 20.73 7.16
N ALA A 520 -7.17 19.75 8.03
CA ALA A 520 -6.50 19.70 9.33
C ALA A 520 -5.04 19.21 9.21
N PRO A 521 -4.22 19.37 10.26
CA PRO A 521 -2.87 18.78 10.31
C PRO A 521 -2.85 17.25 10.15
N THR A 522 -3.96 16.58 10.41
CA THR A 522 -4.15 15.15 10.14
C THR A 522 -4.38 14.83 8.66
N GLY A 523 -4.43 15.83 7.77
CA GLY A 523 -4.68 15.74 6.33
C GLY A 523 -6.15 15.55 5.94
N TYR A 524 -7.00 15.14 6.87
CA TYR A 524 -8.44 15.03 6.62
C TYR A 524 -9.10 16.41 6.57
N ALA A 525 -10.11 16.52 5.70
CA ALA A 525 -10.82 17.76 5.45
C ALA A 525 -12.24 17.74 6.03
N VAL A 526 -12.69 18.90 6.48
CA VAL A 526 -14.09 19.16 6.86
C VAL A 526 -14.65 20.17 5.87
N SER A 527 -15.77 19.86 5.23
CA SER A 527 -16.36 20.65 4.14
C SER A 527 -17.88 20.78 4.26
N GLY A 528 -18.46 21.75 3.53
CA GLY A 528 -19.90 21.93 3.45
C GLY A 528 -20.59 22.11 4.81
N PRO A 529 -21.78 21.51 5.02
CA PRO A 529 -22.51 21.62 6.29
C PRO A 529 -21.72 21.13 7.51
N TRP A 530 -20.80 20.17 7.33
CA TRP A 530 -19.93 19.67 8.40
C TRP A 530 -18.99 20.76 8.91
N LEU A 531 -18.44 21.57 8.00
CA LEU A 531 -17.54 22.66 8.36
C LEU A 531 -18.29 23.81 9.04
N GLU A 532 -19.51 24.11 8.58
CA GLU A 532 -20.39 25.08 9.21
C GLU A 532 -20.73 24.66 10.64
N PHE A 533 -21.14 23.40 10.82
CA PHE A 533 -21.42 22.83 12.13
C PHE A 533 -20.18 22.86 13.04
N TYR A 534 -19.03 22.40 12.54
CA TYR A 534 -17.76 22.40 13.26
C TYR A 534 -17.40 23.80 13.78
N ARG A 535 -17.45 24.82 12.91
CA ARG A 535 -17.13 26.21 13.26
C ARG A 535 -18.13 26.81 14.26
N ALA A 536 -19.41 26.45 14.16
CA ALA A 536 -20.45 26.95 15.05
C ALA A 536 -20.40 26.35 16.47
N HIS A 537 -19.81 25.16 16.65
CA HIS A 537 -19.87 24.40 17.90
C HIS A 537 -18.51 24.24 18.61
N GLY A 538 -17.63 25.25 18.47
CA GLY A 538 -16.36 25.33 19.21
C GLY A 538 -15.13 24.79 18.47
N GLY A 539 -15.29 24.24 17.26
CA GLY A 539 -14.17 23.85 16.39
C GLY A 539 -13.17 22.92 17.08
N GLU A 540 -11.87 23.21 16.91
CA GLU A 540 -10.77 22.33 17.33
C GLU A 540 -10.76 22.07 18.84
N ASP A 541 -11.07 23.09 19.64
CA ASP A 541 -11.10 22.98 21.10
C ASP A 541 -12.12 21.92 21.55
N TYR A 542 -13.21 21.77 20.81
CA TYR A 542 -14.30 20.84 21.11
C TYR A 542 -14.13 19.48 20.41
N PHE A 543 -13.99 19.48 19.09
CA PHE A 543 -13.99 18.27 18.26
C PHE A 543 -12.60 17.63 18.16
N GLY A 544 -11.55 18.44 18.26
CA GLY A 544 -10.19 18.08 17.83
C GLY A 544 -10.08 18.04 16.31
N TYR A 545 -9.05 17.34 15.82
CA TYR A 545 -8.83 17.14 14.40
C TYR A 545 -9.71 16.01 13.84
N PRO A 546 -10.19 16.14 12.59
CA PRO A 546 -10.82 15.03 11.87
C PRO A 546 -9.82 13.87 11.72
N ARG A 547 -10.35 12.66 11.79
CA ARG A 547 -9.61 11.40 11.61
C ARG A 547 -10.00 10.64 10.35
N SER A 548 -10.98 11.15 9.61
CA SER A 548 -11.56 10.49 8.43
C SER A 548 -12.16 11.54 7.49
N PRO A 549 -12.38 11.20 6.22
CA PRO A 549 -13.35 11.91 5.38
C PRO A 549 -14.78 11.59 5.84
N VAL A 550 -15.79 12.15 5.18
CA VAL A 550 -17.18 11.72 5.37
C VAL A 550 -17.37 10.35 4.71
N VAL A 551 -17.66 9.36 5.53
CA VAL A 551 -17.71 7.93 5.18
C VAL A 551 -18.98 7.29 5.71
N VAL A 552 -19.34 6.14 5.16
CA VAL A 552 -20.32 5.26 5.80
C VAL A 552 -19.71 4.65 7.05
N ASP A 553 -20.52 4.52 8.10
CA ASP A 553 -20.12 3.83 9.31
C ASP A 553 -19.86 2.33 9.01
N PRO A 554 -18.67 1.81 9.30
CA PRO A 554 -18.36 0.40 9.07
C PRO A 554 -19.27 -0.59 9.81
N ASP A 555 -19.93 -0.16 10.91
CA ASP A 555 -20.86 -0.99 11.69
C ASP A 555 -22.34 -0.76 11.33
N ASP A 556 -22.65 0.32 10.61
CA ASP A 556 -24.00 0.65 10.13
C ASP A 556 -23.95 1.22 8.70
N PRO A 557 -24.26 0.41 7.67
CA PRO A 557 -24.12 0.81 6.28
C PRO A 557 -25.10 1.93 5.85
N GLU A 558 -26.13 2.24 6.66
CA GLU A 558 -27.08 3.33 6.39
C GLU A 558 -26.66 4.66 7.04
N GLN A 559 -25.78 4.61 8.05
CA GLN A 559 -25.34 5.79 8.78
C GLN A 559 -24.08 6.38 8.16
N VAL A 560 -24.12 7.68 7.88
CA VAL A 560 -22.95 8.43 7.38
C VAL A 560 -22.33 9.23 8.53
N VAL A 561 -21.01 9.16 8.65
CA VAL A 561 -20.26 9.73 9.76
C VAL A 561 -19.00 10.47 9.32
N GLN A 562 -18.50 11.31 10.22
CA GLN A 562 -17.11 11.76 10.21
C GLN A 562 -16.54 11.61 11.62
N TYR A 563 -15.44 10.87 11.72
CA TYR A 563 -14.69 10.67 12.96
C TYR A 563 -13.76 11.87 13.23
N PHE A 564 -13.74 12.32 14.48
CA PHE A 564 -12.82 13.32 15.01
C PHE A 564 -12.10 12.73 16.23
N GLN A 565 -11.05 13.39 16.71
CA GLN A 565 -10.31 12.94 17.90
C GLN A 565 -11.21 12.75 19.13
N ARG A 566 -12.23 13.61 19.32
CA ARG A 566 -13.05 13.62 20.54
C ARG A 566 -14.46 13.07 20.36
N VAL A 567 -15.00 13.09 19.15
CA VAL A 567 -16.40 12.73 18.87
C VAL A 567 -16.55 12.06 17.51
N VAL A 568 -17.71 11.45 17.29
CA VAL A 568 -18.20 11.04 15.96
C VAL A 568 -19.40 11.91 15.61
N LEU A 569 -19.34 12.56 14.45
CA LEU A 569 -20.47 13.29 13.87
C LEU A 569 -21.25 12.37 12.93
N GLU A 570 -22.57 12.47 12.99
CA GLU A 570 -23.52 11.65 12.23
C GLU A 570 -24.41 12.54 11.36
N TRP A 571 -24.68 12.09 10.14
CA TRP A 571 -25.59 12.73 9.20
C TRP A 571 -26.99 12.15 9.31
N HIS A 572 -27.98 13.04 9.44
CA HIS A 572 -29.40 12.73 9.64
C HIS A 572 -30.24 13.57 8.65
N PRO A 573 -30.36 13.18 7.38
CA PRO A 573 -30.92 14.03 6.32
C PRO A 573 -32.39 14.40 6.53
N ASP A 574 -33.16 13.53 7.19
CA ASP A 574 -34.59 13.70 7.46
C ASP A 574 -34.89 14.75 8.53
N ASN A 575 -33.88 15.14 9.32
CA ASN A 575 -34.04 16.17 10.32
C ASN A 575 -34.10 17.58 9.69
N PRO A 576 -34.68 18.57 10.39
CA PRO A 576 -34.59 19.96 9.99
C PRO A 576 -33.12 20.39 9.83
N PRO A 577 -32.79 21.33 8.91
CA PRO A 577 -31.40 21.66 8.56
C PRO A 577 -30.45 21.87 9.74
N ALA A 578 -30.91 22.51 10.83
CA ALA A 578 -30.12 22.78 12.03
C ALA A 578 -29.74 21.51 12.84
N TYR A 579 -30.42 20.38 12.61
CA TYR A 579 -30.27 19.12 13.36
C TYR A 579 -29.86 17.95 12.46
N ARG A 580 -29.42 18.22 11.22
CA ARG A 580 -28.95 17.20 10.28
C ARG A 580 -27.57 16.65 10.62
N ILE A 581 -26.80 17.37 11.42
CA ILE A 581 -25.55 16.87 11.97
C ILE A 581 -25.75 16.70 13.46
N GLN A 582 -25.62 15.46 13.91
CA GLN A 582 -25.75 15.07 15.31
C GLN A 582 -24.50 14.35 15.75
N ARG A 583 -24.46 13.99 17.03
CA ARG A 583 -23.28 13.42 17.67
C ARG A 583 -23.63 12.08 18.24
N ARG A 584 -22.73 11.14 18.00
CA ARG A 584 -22.80 9.83 18.63
C ARG A 584 -22.61 9.93 20.12
N LEU A 585 -23.35 9.12 20.87
CA LEU A 585 -23.26 9.04 22.32
C LEU A 585 -22.11 8.11 22.74
N LEU A 586 -20.87 8.46 22.37
CA LEU A 586 -19.71 7.57 22.50
C LEU A 586 -19.44 7.07 23.93
N SER A 587 -19.81 7.83 24.96
CA SER A 587 -19.64 7.37 26.34
C SER A 587 -20.57 6.21 26.68
N MET A 588 -21.71 6.07 26.01
CA MET A 588 -22.61 4.93 26.17
C MET A 588 -22.12 3.68 25.43
N GLU A 589 -21.31 3.86 24.37
CA GLU A 589 -20.77 2.75 23.57
C GLU A 589 -19.45 2.22 24.11
N LEU A 590 -18.55 3.10 24.55
CA LEU A 590 -17.20 2.72 25.01
C LEU A 590 -17.12 2.43 26.50
N MET A 591 -18.06 2.96 27.29
CA MET A 591 -18.06 2.80 28.75
C MET A 591 -19.35 2.12 29.21
N SER A 592 -19.56 2.01 30.52
CA SER A 592 -20.82 1.43 31.03
C SER A 592 -22.02 2.26 30.56
N PRO A 593 -22.98 1.71 29.81
CA PRO A 593 -24.14 2.47 29.34
C PRO A 593 -25.04 2.94 30.49
N GLU A 594 -24.94 2.28 31.65
CA GLU A 594 -25.71 2.61 32.84
C GLU A 594 -25.16 3.87 33.54
N PRO A 595 -26.01 4.88 33.80
CA PRO A 595 -25.63 6.00 34.64
C PRO A 595 -25.44 5.54 36.10
N ALA A 596 -24.63 6.28 36.85
CA ALA A 596 -24.53 6.07 38.28
C ALA A 596 -25.91 6.25 38.94
N PRO A 597 -26.18 5.62 40.10
CA PRO A 597 -27.42 5.84 40.83
C PRO A 597 -27.71 7.33 41.02
N ALA A 598 -28.93 7.76 40.68
CA ALA A 598 -29.32 9.16 40.78
C ALA A 598 -29.10 9.69 42.20
N VAL A 599 -28.54 10.89 42.30
CA VAL A 599 -28.19 11.53 43.56
C VAL A 599 -29.12 12.73 43.77
N GLN A 600 -29.51 13.01 45.02
CA GLN A 600 -30.27 14.22 45.32
C GLN A 600 -29.42 15.47 45.04
N PRO A 601 -30.03 16.60 44.63
CA PRO A 601 -29.28 17.82 44.37
C PRO A 601 -28.57 18.29 45.65
N ALA A 602 -27.27 18.57 45.56
CA ALA A 602 -26.47 19.04 46.68
C ALA A 602 -26.81 20.49 47.06
N GLU A 603 -27.25 21.30 46.08
CA GLU A 603 -27.63 22.69 46.26
C GLU A 603 -28.68 23.11 45.22
N ALA A 604 -29.22 24.32 45.37
CA ALA A 604 -30.10 24.91 44.37
C ALA A 604 -29.31 25.29 43.11
N ASN A 605 -29.95 25.18 41.94
CA ASN A 605 -29.33 25.57 40.67
C ASN A 605 -28.81 27.01 40.72
N SER A 606 -27.58 27.18 40.27
CA SER A 606 -26.81 28.43 40.35
C SER A 606 -25.92 28.60 39.11
N ARG A 607 -25.10 29.64 39.10
CA ARG A 607 -24.07 29.81 38.07
C ARG A 607 -23.09 28.64 38.05
N ASP A 608 -22.73 28.13 39.23
CA ASP A 608 -21.67 27.14 39.42
C ASP A 608 -22.19 25.70 39.51
N TYR A 609 -23.51 25.50 39.55
CA TYR A 609 -24.13 24.19 39.76
C TYR A 609 -25.46 24.09 39.01
N TRP A 610 -25.68 22.98 38.29
CA TRP A 610 -26.97 22.72 37.63
C TRP A 610 -27.33 21.25 37.66
N TYR A 611 -28.43 20.92 38.31
CA TYR A 611 -28.96 19.58 38.47
C TYR A 611 -30.04 19.24 37.43
N PHE A 612 -29.91 18.06 36.83
CA PHE A 612 -30.87 17.47 35.90
C PHE A 612 -31.62 16.31 36.59
N PRO A 613 -32.91 16.49 36.94
CA PRO A 613 -33.70 15.45 37.59
C PRO A 613 -33.80 14.19 36.72
N LYS A 614 -33.84 13.01 37.36
CA LYS A 614 -34.03 11.74 36.64
C LYS A 614 -35.39 11.72 35.94
N GLY A 615 -35.39 11.56 34.61
CA GLY A 615 -36.58 11.54 33.77
C GLY A 615 -36.21 11.63 32.29
N GLU A 616 -37.14 12.09 31.45
CA GLU A 616 -36.90 12.25 30.01
C GLU A 616 -35.78 13.24 29.67
N ARG A 617 -35.54 14.21 30.57
CA ARG A 617 -34.56 15.30 30.37
C ARG A 617 -33.47 15.34 31.43
N GLY A 618 -33.06 14.16 31.91
CA GLY A 618 -31.99 14.08 32.90
C GLY A 618 -31.80 12.68 33.48
N LEU A 619 -30.58 12.42 33.95
CA LEU A 619 -30.19 11.12 34.52
C LEU A 619 -30.06 11.15 36.05
N GLY A 620 -30.44 12.27 36.69
CA GLY A 620 -30.39 12.43 38.15
C GLY A 620 -29.02 12.87 38.67
N HIS A 621 -28.32 13.72 37.91
CA HIS A 621 -26.99 14.22 38.23
C HIS A 621 -26.84 15.70 37.90
N ALA A 622 -25.86 16.35 38.51
CA ALA A 622 -25.53 17.75 38.26
C ALA A 622 -24.20 17.91 37.56
N VAL A 623 -24.07 18.97 36.77
CA VAL A 623 -22.78 19.50 36.32
C VAL A 623 -22.41 20.70 37.18
N THR A 624 -21.17 20.75 37.65
CA THR A 624 -20.72 21.71 38.69
C THR A 624 -19.30 22.22 38.44
N ASN A 625 -19.02 23.47 38.83
CA ASN A 625 -17.67 24.04 38.84
C ASN A 625 -16.82 23.57 40.02
N ARG A 626 -17.40 22.93 41.04
CA ARG A 626 -16.70 22.46 42.24
C ARG A 626 -16.84 20.96 42.41
N ALA A 627 -15.72 20.28 42.60
CA ALA A 627 -15.67 18.88 42.96
C ALA A 627 -16.16 18.64 44.41
N PRO A 628 -16.49 17.39 44.78
CA PRO A 628 -16.88 17.03 46.16
C PRO A 628 -15.89 17.46 47.25
N ASP A 629 -14.59 17.55 46.96
CA ASP A 629 -13.56 18.02 47.90
C ASP A 629 -13.41 19.55 47.95
N GLY A 630 -14.23 20.29 47.20
CA GLY A 630 -14.21 21.74 47.09
C GLY A 630 -13.28 22.30 46.00
N THR A 631 -12.49 21.45 45.33
CA THR A 631 -11.61 21.85 44.21
C THR A 631 -12.41 22.50 43.10
N TRP A 632 -11.93 23.63 42.58
CA TRP A 632 -12.53 24.26 41.41
C TRP A 632 -12.11 23.50 40.14
N ILE A 633 -13.05 22.79 39.52
CA ILE A 633 -12.83 21.97 38.32
C ILE A 633 -13.36 22.64 37.05
N GLY A 634 -14.28 23.60 37.19
CA GLY A 634 -14.76 24.42 36.08
C GLY A 634 -15.65 23.70 35.05
N PHE A 635 -16.18 22.51 35.34
CA PHE A 635 -16.98 21.73 34.38
C PHE A 635 -18.27 22.42 33.98
N LYS A 636 -18.94 23.16 34.88
CA LYS A 636 -20.16 23.91 34.57
C LYS A 636 -19.91 25.08 33.62
N ASP A 637 -18.84 25.83 33.84
CA ASP A 637 -18.43 26.90 32.93
C ASP A 637 -18.13 26.35 31.52
N TYR A 638 -17.46 25.20 31.45
CA TYR A 638 -17.15 24.53 30.18
C TYR A 638 -18.42 24.03 29.49
N PHE A 639 -19.31 23.37 30.24
CA PHE A 639 -20.60 22.89 29.77
C PHE A 639 -21.45 24.03 29.17
N ASP A 640 -21.55 25.18 29.86
CA ASP A 640 -22.29 26.34 29.37
C ASP A 640 -21.67 26.97 28.13
N ARG A 641 -20.33 27.04 28.06
CA ARG A 641 -19.62 27.65 26.94
C ARG A 641 -19.84 26.91 25.62
N TYR A 642 -19.91 25.58 25.65
CA TYR A 642 -19.85 24.75 24.45
C TYR A 642 -21.18 24.13 24.03
N GLY A 643 -22.32 24.63 24.54
CA GLY A 643 -23.65 24.24 24.05
C GLY A 643 -24.43 23.29 24.97
N ARG A 644 -23.98 23.08 26.22
CA ARG A 644 -24.76 22.43 27.29
C ARG A 644 -25.25 21.03 26.93
N GLU A 645 -26.49 20.65 27.24
CA GLU A 645 -27.04 19.32 26.98
C GLU A 645 -27.10 18.99 25.48
N ASP A 646 -27.30 19.99 24.63
CA ASP A 646 -27.21 19.83 23.17
C ASP A 646 -25.80 19.41 22.76
N ALA A 647 -24.80 19.77 23.57
CA ALA A 647 -23.39 19.46 23.38
C ALA A 647 -22.88 18.23 24.15
N PHE A 648 -23.37 17.91 25.33
CA PHE A 648 -22.76 16.81 26.11
C PHE A 648 -23.73 15.68 26.39
N GLY A 649 -25.02 15.88 26.10
CA GLY A 649 -26.08 15.13 26.73
C GLY A 649 -26.16 15.42 28.22
N TYR A 650 -26.87 14.58 28.96
CA TYR A 650 -27.00 14.74 30.41
C TYR A 650 -25.80 14.15 31.15
N PRO A 651 -25.39 14.73 32.30
CA PRO A 651 -24.38 14.12 33.16
C PRO A 651 -24.87 12.74 33.63
N MET A 652 -24.00 11.73 33.51
CA MET A 652 -24.31 10.34 33.87
C MET A 652 -23.88 10.00 35.30
N GLU A 653 -23.15 10.89 35.96
CA GLU A 653 -22.57 10.72 37.28
C GLU A 653 -22.11 12.07 37.87
N PRO A 654 -21.86 12.15 39.20
CA PRO A 654 -21.17 13.29 39.78
C PRO A 654 -19.68 13.32 39.40
N PRO A 655 -18.97 14.46 39.58
CA PRO A 655 -17.53 14.50 39.46
C PRO A 655 -16.87 13.42 40.32
N THR A 656 -16.03 12.61 39.69
CA THR A 656 -15.43 11.41 40.27
C THR A 656 -13.94 11.38 39.99
N ARG A 657 -13.12 11.00 40.98
CA ARG A 657 -11.68 10.82 40.78
C ARG A 657 -11.40 9.52 40.05
N ARG A 658 -10.59 9.60 38.99
CA ARG A 658 -10.14 8.44 38.22
C ARG A 658 -8.69 8.60 37.84
N VAL A 659 -7.98 7.48 37.81
CA VAL A 659 -6.64 7.39 37.24
C VAL A 659 -6.78 7.31 35.72
N GLY A 660 -6.20 8.27 35.00
CA GLY A 660 -6.14 8.26 33.53
C GLY A 660 -5.20 7.18 32.99
N GLU A 661 -5.19 6.99 31.67
CA GLU A 661 -4.25 6.06 31.01
C GLU A 661 -2.78 6.44 31.25
N ASP A 662 -2.51 7.72 31.49
CA ASP A 662 -1.20 8.26 31.85
C ASP A 662 -0.82 8.05 33.33
N GLY A 663 -1.63 7.33 34.10
CA GLY A 663 -1.40 7.06 35.51
C GLY A 663 -1.67 8.25 36.45
N VAL A 664 -2.18 9.37 35.93
CA VAL A 664 -2.48 10.56 36.74
C VAL A 664 -3.93 10.54 37.19
N GLU A 665 -4.15 10.68 38.50
CA GLU A 665 -5.49 10.82 39.06
C GLU A 665 -6.05 12.22 38.79
N ARG A 666 -7.22 12.29 38.15
CA ARG A 666 -7.92 13.54 37.82
C ARG A 666 -9.37 13.50 38.28
N TRP A 667 -9.93 14.69 38.52
CA TRP A 667 -11.38 14.83 38.57
C TRP A 667 -11.95 14.66 37.18
N THR A 668 -12.95 13.81 37.05
CA THR A 668 -13.59 13.48 35.78
C THR A 668 -15.10 13.51 35.91
N GLN A 669 -15.81 13.72 34.81
CA GLN A 669 -17.27 13.59 34.80
C GLN A 669 -17.73 13.04 33.46
N ARG A 670 -18.47 11.93 33.50
CA ARG A 670 -19.07 11.34 32.31
C ARG A 670 -20.43 11.98 31.99
N PHE A 671 -20.63 12.25 30.71
CA PHE A 671 -21.89 12.63 30.09
C PHE A 671 -22.23 11.60 29.01
N GLN A 672 -23.41 11.67 28.39
CA GLN A 672 -23.80 10.69 27.36
C GLN A 672 -22.90 10.74 26.12
N ALA A 673 -22.48 11.94 25.70
CA ALA A 673 -21.69 12.16 24.49
C ALA A 673 -20.23 12.57 24.75
N ALA A 674 -19.82 12.71 26.02
CA ALA A 674 -18.51 13.25 26.34
C ALA A 674 -18.01 12.82 27.73
N PHE A 675 -16.71 12.93 27.92
CA PHE A 675 -16.06 12.64 29.19
C PHE A 675 -15.12 13.80 29.55
N PHE A 676 -15.44 14.55 30.60
CA PHE A 676 -14.69 15.71 31.03
C PHE A 676 -13.56 15.29 31.95
N GLU A 677 -12.38 15.89 31.75
CA GLU A 677 -11.19 15.68 32.57
C GLU A 677 -10.68 17.04 33.05
N TYR A 678 -10.46 17.17 34.35
CA TYR A 678 -9.86 18.35 34.95
C TYR A 678 -8.33 18.23 34.95
N HIS A 679 -7.68 19.20 34.32
CA HIS A 679 -6.23 19.30 34.17
C HIS A 679 -5.68 20.44 35.04
N PRO A 680 -5.28 20.15 36.30
CA PRO A 680 -4.78 21.16 37.23
C PRO A 680 -3.52 21.87 36.71
N GLU A 681 -2.73 21.21 35.85
CA GLU A 681 -1.59 21.80 35.19
C GLU A 681 -1.95 22.99 34.30
N PHE A 682 -3.20 23.11 33.84
CA PHE A 682 -3.66 24.26 33.05
C PHE A 682 -4.47 25.27 33.86
N ASP A 683 -4.78 25.00 35.14
CA ASP A 683 -5.47 25.95 36.01
C ASP A 683 -4.51 26.97 36.62
N ARG A 684 -3.87 27.76 35.76
CA ARG A 684 -2.92 28.81 36.14
C ARG A 684 -3.26 30.14 35.47
N ASP A 685 -2.83 31.25 36.07
CA ASP A 685 -3.02 32.58 35.50
C ASP A 685 -2.12 32.80 34.27
N GLY A 686 -2.50 33.78 33.44
CA GLY A 686 -1.75 34.18 32.24
C GLY A 686 -2.21 33.47 30.96
N LEU A 687 -1.51 33.77 29.87
CA LEU A 687 -1.79 33.26 28.54
C LEU A 687 -0.86 32.08 28.20
N LYS A 688 -1.37 31.08 27.48
CA LYS A 688 -0.57 30.02 26.91
C LYS A 688 0.34 30.63 25.81
N PRO A 689 1.66 30.46 25.90
CA PRO A 689 2.59 31.01 24.92
C PRO A 689 2.22 30.59 23.49
N GLY A 690 2.29 31.53 22.56
CA GLY A 690 2.00 31.28 21.14
C GLY A 690 0.51 31.26 20.77
N THR A 691 -0.43 31.26 21.72
CA THR A 691 -1.87 31.25 21.40
C THR A 691 -2.59 32.55 21.75
N GLY A 692 -2.10 33.31 22.73
CA GLY A 692 -2.81 34.49 23.24
C GLY A 692 -4.08 34.16 24.04
N ILE A 693 -4.31 32.87 24.34
CA ILE A 693 -5.50 32.35 25.03
C ILE A 693 -5.13 32.04 26.50
N PRO A 694 -5.98 32.36 27.50
CA PRO A 694 -5.71 32.03 28.89
C PRO A 694 -5.45 30.54 29.13
N TRP A 695 -4.48 30.19 29.97
CA TRP A 695 -4.20 28.80 30.36
C TRP A 695 -5.46 28.08 30.87
N ARG A 696 -6.26 28.78 31.68
CA ARG A 696 -7.52 28.26 32.23
C ARG A 696 -8.56 27.81 31.20
N ASN A 697 -8.44 28.20 29.92
CA ASN A 697 -9.32 27.65 28.88
C ASN A 697 -9.07 26.16 28.63
N TRP A 698 -7.90 25.65 29.01
CA TRP A 698 -7.49 24.25 28.83
C TRP A 698 -7.65 23.40 30.10
N ARG A 699 -8.15 23.99 31.20
CA ARG A 699 -8.31 23.29 32.50
C ARG A 699 -9.32 22.15 32.45
N VAL A 700 -10.26 22.20 31.51
CA VAL A 700 -11.19 21.11 31.21
C VAL A 700 -10.87 20.66 29.80
N GLN A 701 -10.59 19.37 29.64
CA GLN A 701 -10.43 18.74 28.34
C GLN A 701 -11.43 17.63 28.19
N LEU A 702 -11.84 17.39 26.95
CA LEU A 702 -12.59 16.19 26.61
C LEU A 702 -11.60 15.07 26.33
N ARG A 703 -11.85 13.89 26.90
CA ARG A 703 -11.19 12.66 26.50
C ARG A 703 -11.33 12.47 24.99
N LEU A 704 -10.31 11.89 24.38
CA LEU A 704 -10.28 11.59 22.94
C LEU A 704 -11.14 10.35 22.62
N LEU A 705 -12.42 10.38 22.96
CA LEU A 705 -13.33 9.23 22.81
C LEU A 705 -13.46 8.79 21.35
N GLY A 706 -13.28 9.70 20.38
CA GLY A 706 -13.27 9.34 18.98
C GLY A 706 -12.04 8.52 18.59
N ASP A 707 -10.84 8.91 19.06
CA ASP A 707 -9.63 8.10 18.88
C ASP A 707 -9.74 6.75 19.61
N GLU A 708 -10.31 6.73 20.82
CA GLU A 708 -10.56 5.50 21.57
C GLU A 708 -11.53 4.58 20.81
N TYR A 709 -12.58 5.15 20.22
CA TYR A 709 -13.54 4.42 19.39
C TYR A 709 -12.87 3.77 18.18
N LEU A 710 -12.09 4.55 17.40
CA LEU A 710 -11.37 4.04 16.24
C LEU A 710 -10.45 2.86 16.61
N ARG A 711 -9.72 2.98 17.72
CA ARG A 711 -8.81 1.94 18.21
C ARG A 711 -9.55 0.68 18.67
N VAL A 712 -10.61 0.83 19.46
CA VAL A 712 -11.39 -0.31 19.99
C VAL A 712 -12.07 -1.08 18.86
N GLN A 713 -12.63 -0.37 17.90
CA GLN A 713 -13.32 -0.97 16.75
C GLN A 713 -12.37 -1.39 15.60
N LYS A 714 -11.07 -1.08 15.70
CA LYS A 714 -10.06 -1.35 14.66
C LYS A 714 -10.46 -0.82 13.29
N LEU A 715 -11.01 0.40 13.28
CA LEU A 715 -11.43 1.07 12.06
C LEU A 715 -10.21 1.49 11.24
N PRO A 716 -10.33 1.61 9.90
CA PRO A 716 -9.19 1.86 9.00
C PRO A 716 -8.60 3.28 9.08
N PHE A 717 -8.96 4.04 10.12
CA PHE A 717 -8.55 5.42 10.32
C PHE A 717 -7.47 5.51 11.38
N VAL A 718 -6.36 6.18 11.04
CA VAL A 718 -5.18 6.25 11.92
C VAL A 718 -5.45 7.11 13.16
N SER A 719 -5.46 6.47 14.32
CA SER A 719 -5.50 7.09 15.65
C SER A 719 -4.27 6.68 16.46
N GLY A 720 -3.66 7.61 17.19
CA GLY A 720 -2.46 7.34 17.99
C GLY A 720 -1.18 7.24 17.14
N ASP A 721 -0.28 6.34 17.50
CA ASP A 721 0.95 6.09 16.76
C ASP A 721 0.64 5.33 15.46
N PRO A 722 0.89 5.91 14.27
CA PRO A 722 0.65 5.21 13.00
C PRO A 722 1.43 3.90 12.90
N ALA A 723 2.60 3.78 13.54
CA ALA A 723 3.41 2.57 13.48
C ALA A 723 2.81 1.39 14.25
N GLU A 724 1.81 1.63 15.10
CA GLU A 724 1.11 0.61 15.91
C GLU A 724 -0.36 0.47 15.47
N HIS A 725 -0.73 1.07 14.34
CA HIS A 725 -2.08 0.98 13.81
C HIS A 725 -2.34 -0.41 13.20
N VAL A 726 -3.42 -1.05 13.65
CA VAL A 726 -3.87 -2.36 13.14
C VAL A 726 -5.16 -2.18 12.35
N GLY A 727 -5.04 -1.99 11.04
CA GLY A 727 -6.17 -1.88 10.15
C GLY A 727 -6.91 -3.22 9.99
N ARG A 728 -8.23 -3.17 9.83
CA ARG A 728 -9.02 -4.35 9.45
C ARG A 728 -8.78 -4.68 7.97
N PRO A 729 -8.37 -5.91 7.62
CA PRO A 729 -8.19 -6.28 6.22
C PRO A 729 -9.52 -6.24 5.47
N PRO A 730 -9.53 -5.90 4.17
CA PRO A 730 -10.70 -6.10 3.33
C PRO A 730 -11.14 -7.56 3.37
N GLY A 731 -12.46 -7.80 3.43
CA GLY A 731 -12.99 -9.17 3.46
C GLY A 731 -12.70 -9.90 2.14
N PRO A 732 -12.20 -11.15 2.18
CA PRO A 732 -11.96 -11.96 0.98
C PRO A 732 -13.26 -12.63 0.53
N THR A 733 -13.27 -13.17 -0.69
CA THR A 733 -14.36 -14.04 -1.12
C THR A 733 -14.42 -15.29 -0.23
N PRO A 734 -15.56 -15.60 0.43
CA PRO A 734 -15.74 -16.88 1.09
C PRO A 734 -15.67 -18.01 0.04
N GLU A 735 -14.84 -19.03 0.29
CA GLU A 735 -14.78 -20.24 -0.56
C GLU A 735 -16.10 -21.03 -0.60
#